data_AF-A0AAD7HJ82-F1
#
_entry.id   AF-A0AAD7HJ82-F1
#
_cell.length_a   1.000
_cell.length_b   1.000
_cell.length_c   1.000
_cell.angle_alpha   90.00
_cell.angle_beta   90.00
_cell.angle_gamma   90.00
#
_symmetry.space_group_name_H-M   'P 1'
#
loop_
_entity.id
_entity.type
_entity.pdbx_description
1 polymer ?
#
loop_
_entity_poly.entity_id
_entity_poly.type
_entity_poly.pdbx_seq_one_letter_code
_entity_poly.pdbx_strand_id
1 'polypeptide(L)'
;MPRLTRQRTPQSLYSEWSQSYLGATISIHALAKPLMKPMYHRAVLILIKQQQGIPLTAETMQIYESYLMFKYVANITKALILRKLEERARVEAEAHLVADFLVLYDILLDAPDKDVRTSACWVLGQLASHSSTRTAVVAVQPGARLVALLGDANVNLVEGACYAVSHICRDLDGATAVVETGAPRFLKQLLESHDEDVRWHACWALARLAVHSSTRAVVVAVQPGAHLVALLSDSNVNIVRGACYAVSQICRDLDGATAVVETGAPRFLKQLLESQDEDVRTNACWVLGRLAFHSSTRTAVIAVQPGPRLVALLSDSNVNIVRGACYAVSQICCDLDGATAVVETGAPEFLKQLLDSQDEDIRTHTCWALGQLAVHSSTWTAVVAVQPGAHLVALLSDANVGVVKGACYAVLHICRDLDGATAVVETGAPRFLKQLLESHDEDVRWHACWALARLAVHSSTRAVVVAVQPGAHLVALLSDANVNVVKGACYAVSHICCDLDGATAVVETGAPRFLKQLLESQDEDVRTNACWVLGRLAFHSSTRTAVIAVQPGPRLVALLSDSNVNIVRGACYAVSQICRDLDGATAVVETGAPRFLKQLLESQDEDVRTNACWVLGRLAFHSSTRTAVIAVQPGPRLVALLSDSNVNIVRGACYAVSQICCDLDGATAVVETGAPRFLKQLLESQDENVRTDACWALGELAVHSSTRVAVVAVQPGARLVALLSDANVNVVKGACYAVSQICRDQDGATAVVETGAPRFLKQLLESQDENRWSLYSRVHASLLS
;
A
#
# COMPACT_ATOMS: atom_id res chain seq x y z
N MET A 1 35.15 5.43 30.44
CA MET A 1 35.51 5.07 31.83
C MET A 1 36.20 3.71 31.83
N PRO A 2 37.30 3.51 32.58
CA PRO A 2 38.02 2.24 32.57
C PRO A 2 37.24 1.16 33.33
N ARG A 3 37.31 -0.07 32.81
CA ARG A 3 36.62 -1.29 33.25
C ARG A 3 36.92 -1.60 34.73
N LEU A 4 35.89 -1.61 35.57
CA LEU A 4 35.92 -2.16 36.92
C LEU A 4 35.69 -3.68 36.88
N THR A 5 36.76 -4.44 36.66
CA THR A 5 36.80 -5.88 36.97
C THR A 5 37.50 -6.07 38.30
N ARG A 6 36.74 -6.35 39.37
CA ARG A 6 37.14 -7.13 40.56
C ARG A 6 35.93 -7.32 41.48
N GLN A 7 35.53 -8.57 41.68
CA GLN A 7 34.54 -8.97 42.70
C GLN A 7 35.01 -8.48 44.07
N ARG A 8 34.24 -7.57 44.69
CA ARG A 8 34.40 -7.15 46.09
C ARG A 8 33.22 -7.67 46.89
N THR A 9 33.46 -8.13 48.11
CA THR A 9 32.42 -8.73 48.97
C THR A 9 31.63 -7.64 49.73
N PRO A 10 30.35 -7.88 50.07
CA PRO A 10 29.49 -6.87 50.73
C PRO A 10 30.06 -6.30 52.04
N GLN A 11 30.81 -7.10 52.80
CA GLN A 11 31.44 -6.69 54.05
C GLN A 11 32.58 -5.67 53.86
N SER A 12 33.31 -5.71 52.74
CA SER A 12 34.40 -4.75 52.49
C SER A 12 33.87 -3.39 52.02
N LEU A 13 32.74 -3.39 51.30
CA LEU A 13 32.04 -2.17 50.91
C LEU A 13 31.39 -1.51 52.13
N TYR A 14 30.79 -2.30 53.03
CA TYR A 14 30.19 -1.79 54.27
C TYR A 14 31.23 -1.17 55.23
N SER A 15 32.44 -1.74 55.33
CA SER A 15 33.50 -1.21 56.18
C SER A 15 34.18 0.05 55.61
N GLU A 16 34.38 0.15 54.29
CA GLU A 16 34.84 1.38 53.62
C GLU A 16 33.77 2.49 53.68
N TRP A 17 32.48 2.13 53.58
CA TRP A 17 31.35 3.07 53.69
C TRP A 17 31.22 3.66 55.11
N SER A 18 31.41 2.82 56.15
CA SER A 18 31.40 3.31 57.54
C SER A 18 32.59 4.22 57.85
N GLN A 19 33.77 3.97 57.27
CA GLN A 19 34.97 4.76 57.56
C GLN A 19 35.05 6.10 56.79
N SER A 20 34.49 6.20 55.59
CA SER A 20 34.64 7.41 54.75
C SER A 20 33.55 8.47 54.96
N TYR A 21 32.35 8.11 55.41
CA TYR A 21 31.19 9.02 55.42
C TYR A 21 30.64 9.38 56.80
N LEU A 22 31.24 8.88 57.89
CA LEU A 22 30.89 9.26 59.27
C LEU A 22 31.04 10.78 59.52
N GLY A 23 31.75 11.51 58.65
CA GLY A 23 31.81 12.98 58.63
C GLY A 23 30.59 13.69 57.99
N ALA A 24 29.88 13.06 57.05
CA ALA A 24 28.70 13.63 56.38
C ALA A 24 27.38 13.26 57.07
N THR A 25 27.35 12.14 57.80
CA THR A 25 26.21 11.69 58.62
C THR A 25 25.83 12.74 59.68
N ILE A 26 26.79 13.57 60.11
CA ILE A 26 26.62 14.68 61.05
C ILE A 26 25.67 15.75 60.49
N SER A 27 25.57 15.94 59.17
CA SER A 27 24.69 16.95 58.56
C SER A 27 23.22 16.50 58.48
N ILE A 28 22.96 15.20 58.32
CA ILE A 28 21.57 14.66 58.31
C ILE A 28 21.02 14.60 59.74
N HIS A 29 21.88 14.25 60.70
CA HIS A 29 21.55 14.25 62.13
C HIS A 29 21.23 15.67 62.65
N ALA A 30 21.88 16.71 62.12
CA ALA A 30 21.61 18.11 62.46
C ALA A 30 20.26 18.62 61.92
N LEU A 31 19.83 18.13 60.74
CA LEU A 31 18.57 18.50 60.09
C LEU A 31 17.34 17.79 60.69
N ALA A 32 17.48 16.57 61.21
CA ALA A 32 16.39 15.80 61.80
C ALA A 32 16.09 16.16 63.28
N LYS A 33 17.05 16.80 63.97
CA LYS A 33 16.99 17.13 65.41
C LYS A 33 15.82 18.03 65.86
N PRO A 34 15.35 19.02 65.07
CA PRO A 34 14.24 19.90 65.48
C PRO A 34 12.85 19.26 65.33
N LEU A 35 12.70 18.32 64.39
CA LEU A 35 11.40 17.74 64.00
C LEU A 35 10.95 16.57 64.89
N MET A 36 11.86 15.89 65.56
CA MET A 36 11.57 14.67 66.34
C MET A 36 11.28 14.89 67.84
N LYS A 37 11.18 16.13 68.31
CA LYS A 37 11.23 16.45 69.75
C LYS A 37 9.95 16.19 70.58
N PRO A 38 8.69 16.29 70.09
CA PRO A 38 7.54 16.15 70.99
C PRO A 38 6.95 14.74 71.13
N MET A 39 7.07 13.86 70.13
CA MET A 39 6.27 12.63 70.06
C MET A 39 6.94 11.38 70.69
N TYR A 40 8.26 11.34 70.78
CA TYR A 40 8.99 10.14 71.22
C TYR A 40 9.16 10.03 72.75
N HIS A 41 9.21 11.16 73.45
CA HIS A 41 9.66 11.15 74.84
C HIS A 41 8.63 10.51 75.80
N ARG A 42 7.34 10.51 75.45
CA ARG A 42 6.25 10.05 76.33
C ARG A 42 5.96 8.55 76.19
N ALA A 43 6.02 8.00 74.97
CA ALA A 43 5.76 6.58 74.72
C ALA A 43 6.92 5.68 75.22
N VAL A 44 8.16 6.14 75.04
CA VAL A 44 9.37 5.44 75.49
C VAL A 44 9.45 5.41 77.03
N LEU A 45 9.05 6.48 77.73
CA LEU A 45 8.98 6.50 79.20
C LEU A 45 7.87 5.59 79.77
N ILE A 46 6.77 5.39 79.05
CA ILE A 46 5.68 4.49 79.46
C ILE A 46 6.11 3.01 79.31
N LEU A 47 6.82 2.69 78.23
CA LEU A 47 7.37 1.34 78.00
C LEU A 47 8.51 1.00 78.97
N ILE A 48 9.39 1.96 79.29
CA ILE A 48 10.47 1.80 80.28
C ILE A 48 9.91 1.55 81.70
N LYS A 49 8.72 2.07 82.04
CA LYS A 49 8.07 1.80 83.34
C LYS A 49 7.40 0.44 83.45
N GLN A 50 7.10 -0.24 82.33
CA GLN A 50 6.32 -1.49 82.33
C GLN A 50 7.15 -2.78 82.27
N GLN A 51 8.46 -2.72 81.99
CA GLN A 51 9.32 -3.91 82.07
C GLN A 51 10.41 -3.74 83.13
N GLN A 52 10.17 -4.35 84.29
CA GLN A 52 11.13 -4.44 85.37
C GLN A 52 12.17 -5.53 85.06
N GLY A 53 13.46 -5.16 85.07
CA GLY A 53 14.51 -6.10 85.52
C GLY A 53 15.61 -6.52 84.53
N ILE A 54 15.81 -5.89 83.37
CA ILE A 54 16.97 -6.17 82.51
C ILE A 54 17.83 -4.90 82.35
N PRO A 55 19.15 -4.92 82.62
CA PRO A 55 20.02 -3.78 82.37
C PRO A 55 20.25 -3.64 80.85
N LEU A 56 19.87 -2.49 80.30
CA LEU A 56 20.16 -2.10 78.91
C LEU A 56 21.66 -1.80 78.78
N THR A 57 22.38 -2.61 78.00
CA THR A 57 23.77 -2.35 77.62
C THR A 57 23.82 -1.35 76.46
N ALA A 58 24.95 -0.65 76.29
CA ALA A 58 25.14 0.30 75.18
C ALA A 58 24.89 -0.35 73.80
N GLU A 59 25.21 -1.63 73.65
CA GLU A 59 24.90 -2.43 72.44
C GLU A 59 23.40 -2.67 72.24
N THR A 60 22.63 -2.93 73.30
CA THR A 60 21.17 -3.10 73.17
C THR A 60 20.47 -1.78 72.87
N MET A 61 20.98 -0.65 73.39
CA MET A 61 20.53 0.70 72.99
C MET A 61 20.89 1.01 71.53
N GLN A 62 22.08 0.65 71.08
CA GLN A 62 22.52 0.91 69.70
C GLN A 62 21.78 0.03 68.68
N ILE A 63 21.42 -1.19 69.04
CA ILE A 63 20.55 -2.07 68.25
C ILE A 63 19.11 -1.54 68.24
N TYR A 64 18.58 -1.08 69.38
CA TYR A 64 17.24 -0.47 69.44
C TYR A 64 17.17 0.88 68.71
N GLU A 65 18.21 1.72 68.80
CA GLU A 65 18.35 2.98 68.05
C GLU A 65 18.55 2.71 66.56
N SER A 66 19.30 1.68 66.17
CA SER A 66 19.42 1.26 64.77
C SER A 66 18.10 0.68 64.23
N TYR A 67 17.33 -0.03 65.07
CA TYR A 67 16.03 -0.60 64.74
C TYR A 67 14.92 0.47 64.66
N LEU A 68 14.95 1.47 65.57
CA LEU A 68 14.06 2.63 65.55
C LEU A 68 14.44 3.63 64.45
N MET A 69 15.74 3.81 64.18
CA MET A 69 16.22 4.49 62.97
C MET A 69 15.68 3.74 61.76
N PHE A 70 15.87 2.43 61.61
CA PHE A 70 15.38 1.68 60.45
C PHE A 70 13.86 1.76 60.23
N LYS A 71 13.05 1.69 61.29
CA LYS A 71 11.58 1.66 61.17
C LYS A 71 10.96 3.04 60.91
N TYR A 72 11.62 4.13 61.32
CA TYR A 72 11.10 5.50 61.15
C TYR A 72 11.88 6.35 60.13
N VAL A 73 13.15 6.04 59.89
CA VAL A 73 13.97 6.62 58.82
C VAL A 73 13.40 6.23 57.46
N ALA A 74 12.69 5.12 57.26
CA ALA A 74 12.00 4.89 55.98
C ALA A 74 10.96 6.00 55.66
N ASN A 75 10.15 6.42 56.65
CA ASN A 75 9.16 7.48 56.49
C ASN A 75 9.78 8.89 56.50
N ILE A 76 10.80 9.11 57.34
CA ILE A 76 11.52 10.38 57.45
C ILE A 76 12.47 10.59 56.25
N THR A 77 13.04 9.53 55.69
CA THR A 77 13.88 9.52 54.47
C THR A 77 13.02 9.64 53.24
N LYS A 78 11.85 9.00 53.17
CA LYS A 78 10.84 9.33 52.17
C LYS A 78 10.52 10.83 52.20
N ALA A 79 10.21 11.40 53.37
CA ALA A 79 9.91 12.84 53.50
C ALA A 79 11.12 13.77 53.23
N LEU A 80 12.34 13.41 53.63
CA LEU A 80 13.56 14.20 53.42
C LEU A 80 14.11 14.09 51.99
N ILE A 81 14.04 12.91 51.35
CA ILE A 81 14.38 12.71 49.95
C ILE A 81 13.35 13.43 49.07
N LEU A 82 12.05 13.33 49.38
CA LEU A 82 11.00 14.11 48.69
C LEU A 82 11.24 15.61 48.81
N ARG A 83 11.47 16.12 50.03
CA ARG A 83 11.70 17.55 50.27
C ARG A 83 12.99 18.06 49.61
N LYS A 84 14.07 17.27 49.59
CA LYS A 84 15.32 17.65 48.90
C LYS A 84 15.26 17.50 47.38
N LEU A 85 14.55 16.50 46.85
CA LEU A 85 14.36 16.33 45.40
C LEU A 85 13.40 17.39 44.84
N GLU A 86 12.36 17.76 45.57
CA GLU A 86 11.48 18.91 45.25
C GLU A 86 12.23 20.24 45.32
N GLU A 87 13.12 20.44 46.32
CA GLU A 87 13.92 21.67 46.46
C GLU A 87 15.11 21.77 45.47
N ARG A 88 15.50 20.70 44.76
CA ARG A 88 16.69 20.67 43.85
C ARG A 88 16.40 20.23 42.42
N ALA A 89 15.27 20.63 41.85
CA ALA A 89 14.98 20.47 40.41
C ALA A 89 15.85 21.37 39.48
N ARG A 90 17.09 21.71 39.86
CA ARG A 90 18.05 22.43 39.02
C ARG A 90 19.48 21.87 39.18
N VAL A 91 19.97 21.27 38.09
CA VAL A 91 21.38 21.04 37.70
C VAL A 91 22.06 19.75 38.18
N GLU A 92 22.22 18.81 37.22
CA GLU A 92 23.37 17.96 36.80
C GLU A 92 24.62 17.68 37.69
N ALA A 93 24.69 18.01 38.98
CA ALA A 93 25.97 17.98 39.71
C ALA A 93 26.21 16.80 40.69
N GLU A 94 25.32 15.83 40.88
CA GLU A 94 25.49 14.83 41.96
C GLU A 94 25.22 13.36 41.54
N ALA A 95 25.78 12.90 40.41
CA ALA A 95 25.71 11.48 40.01
C ALA A 95 26.34 10.53 41.06
N HIS A 96 27.34 11.00 41.82
CA HIS A 96 28.03 10.21 42.84
C HIS A 96 27.19 9.96 44.10
N LEU A 97 26.41 10.94 44.57
CA LEU A 97 25.50 10.73 45.70
C LEU A 97 24.42 9.71 45.35
N VAL A 98 23.81 9.83 44.16
CA VAL A 98 22.80 8.89 43.69
C VAL A 98 23.38 7.48 43.58
N ALA A 99 24.61 7.31 43.06
CA ALA A 99 25.28 6.02 43.00
C ALA A 99 25.50 5.39 44.40
N ASP A 100 25.97 6.17 45.38
CA ASP A 100 26.22 5.68 46.74
C ASP A 100 24.92 5.27 47.46
N PHE A 101 23.82 6.02 47.25
CA PHE A 101 22.50 5.63 47.76
C PHE A 101 21.93 4.41 47.05
N LEU A 102 22.14 4.26 45.74
CA LEU A 102 21.63 3.11 44.98
C LEU A 102 22.29 1.79 45.39
N VAL A 103 23.59 1.79 45.67
CA VAL A 103 24.28 0.61 46.22
C VAL A 103 23.71 0.23 47.58
N LEU A 104 23.41 1.22 48.44
CA LEU A 104 22.77 0.96 49.73
C LEU A 104 21.39 0.32 49.54
N TYR A 105 20.53 0.88 48.69
CA TYR A 105 19.18 0.33 48.48
C TYR A 105 19.18 -1.03 47.80
N ASP A 106 20.14 -1.29 46.92
CA ASP A 106 20.37 -2.60 46.32
C ASP A 106 20.82 -3.64 47.37
N ILE A 107 21.66 -3.26 48.34
CA ILE A 107 22.01 -4.12 49.49
C ILE A 107 20.79 -4.32 50.41
N LEU A 108 19.97 -3.29 50.61
CA LEU A 108 18.77 -3.38 51.46
C LEU A 108 17.69 -4.31 50.88
N LEU A 109 17.77 -4.68 49.59
CA LEU A 109 16.92 -5.73 49.02
C LEU A 109 17.20 -7.11 49.63
N ASP A 110 18.37 -7.33 50.21
CA ASP A 110 18.73 -8.58 50.90
C ASP A 110 18.60 -8.47 52.44
N ALA A 111 18.02 -7.37 52.95
CA ALA A 111 17.84 -7.17 54.38
C ALA A 111 16.93 -8.26 54.97
N PRO A 112 17.18 -8.75 56.20
CA PRO A 112 16.37 -9.81 56.80
C PRO A 112 14.92 -9.37 57.08
N ASP A 113 14.73 -8.08 57.38
CA ASP A 113 13.44 -7.47 57.69
C ASP A 113 12.65 -7.14 56.40
N LYS A 114 11.39 -7.60 56.34
CA LYS A 114 10.52 -7.44 55.16
C LYS A 114 10.05 -6.01 54.95
N ASP A 115 9.87 -5.23 56.01
CA ASP A 115 9.43 -3.83 55.91
C ASP A 115 10.56 -2.96 55.33
N VAL A 116 11.80 -3.32 55.62
CA VAL A 116 13.01 -2.70 55.04
C VAL A 116 13.09 -2.99 53.56
N ARG A 117 12.98 -4.27 53.16
CA ARG A 117 13.00 -4.65 51.74
C ARG A 117 11.88 -3.94 50.98
N THR A 118 10.69 -3.89 51.55
CA THR A 118 9.53 -3.20 50.97
C THR A 118 9.85 -1.72 50.75
N SER A 119 10.37 -1.04 51.77
CA SER A 119 10.77 0.37 51.68
C SER A 119 11.85 0.60 50.62
N ALA A 120 12.82 -0.32 50.51
CA ALA A 120 13.86 -0.27 49.49
C ALA A 120 13.28 -0.38 48.08
N CYS A 121 12.34 -1.30 47.84
CA CYS A 121 11.65 -1.42 46.56
C CYS A 121 10.91 -0.14 46.17
N TRP A 122 10.15 0.46 47.11
CA TRP A 122 9.44 1.72 46.84
C TRP A 122 10.38 2.87 46.50
N VAL A 123 11.49 3.01 47.21
CA VAL A 123 12.50 4.04 46.92
C VAL A 123 13.15 3.81 45.55
N LEU A 124 13.54 2.57 45.23
CA LEU A 124 14.11 2.24 43.92
C LEU A 124 13.12 2.53 42.79
N GLY A 125 11.85 2.18 42.96
CA GLY A 125 10.80 2.51 41.98
C GLY A 125 10.61 4.01 41.79
N GLN A 126 10.64 4.79 42.88
CA GLN A 126 10.54 6.23 42.81
C GLN A 126 11.73 6.84 42.08
N LEU A 127 12.95 6.39 42.37
CA LEU A 127 14.16 6.82 41.65
C LEU A 127 14.11 6.41 40.18
N ALA A 128 13.62 5.22 39.85
CA ALA A 128 13.45 4.77 38.47
C ALA A 128 12.32 5.52 37.73
N SER A 129 11.40 6.16 38.44
CA SER A 129 10.30 6.91 37.82
C SER A 129 10.80 8.10 36.99
N HIS A 130 11.92 8.72 37.39
CA HIS A 130 12.58 9.84 36.71
C HIS A 130 13.65 9.34 35.73
N SER A 131 13.66 9.87 34.50
CA SER A 131 14.61 9.46 33.45
C SER A 131 16.07 9.69 33.82
N SER A 132 16.39 10.79 34.50
CA SER A 132 17.76 11.17 34.89
C SER A 132 18.43 10.19 35.86
N THR A 133 17.64 9.49 36.69
CA THR A 133 18.13 8.57 37.71
C THR A 133 17.92 7.11 37.34
N ARG A 134 17.04 6.81 36.38
CA ARG A 134 16.72 5.43 35.96
C ARG A 134 17.92 4.67 35.44
N THR A 135 18.74 5.29 34.58
CA THR A 135 19.95 4.64 34.05
C THR A 135 20.91 4.22 35.16
N ALA A 136 21.04 5.04 36.21
CA ALA A 136 21.84 4.69 37.37
C ALA A 136 21.22 3.54 38.18
N VAL A 137 19.89 3.52 38.35
CA VAL A 137 19.18 2.39 38.99
C VAL A 137 19.43 1.09 38.22
N VAL A 138 19.32 1.11 36.89
CA VAL A 138 19.56 -0.05 36.03
C VAL A 138 21.02 -0.52 36.12
N ALA A 139 21.98 0.42 36.22
CA ALA A 139 23.41 0.11 36.31
C ALA A 139 23.81 -0.67 37.57
N VAL A 140 23.06 -0.55 38.67
CA VAL A 140 23.28 -1.33 39.90
C VAL A 140 22.71 -2.76 39.79
N GLN A 141 22.01 -3.07 38.69
CA GLN A 141 21.45 -4.39 38.37
C GLN A 141 20.54 -4.99 39.48
N PRO A 142 19.57 -4.22 40.04
CA PRO A 142 18.68 -4.73 41.08
C PRO A 142 17.71 -5.81 40.57
N GLY A 143 17.62 -6.02 39.26
CA GLY A 143 16.61 -6.86 38.60
C GLY A 143 16.55 -8.30 39.14
N ALA A 144 17.69 -8.95 39.37
CA ALA A 144 17.70 -10.33 39.86
C ALA A 144 17.14 -10.45 41.29
N ARG A 145 17.48 -9.48 42.16
CA ARG A 145 17.00 -9.42 43.55
C ARG A 145 15.53 -9.05 43.60
N LEU A 146 15.11 -8.05 42.83
CA LEU A 146 13.70 -7.67 42.70
C LEU A 146 12.84 -8.84 42.22
N VAL A 147 13.30 -9.62 41.24
CA VAL A 147 12.58 -10.80 40.77
C VAL A 147 12.47 -11.90 41.84
N ALA A 148 13.51 -12.10 42.66
CA ALA A 148 13.40 -13.02 43.79
C ALA A 148 12.31 -12.58 44.79
N LEU A 149 12.16 -11.26 45.01
CA LEU A 149 11.14 -10.70 45.89
C LEU A 149 9.72 -10.81 45.33
N LEU A 150 9.53 -10.91 44.01
CA LEU A 150 8.23 -11.17 43.38
C LEU A 150 7.61 -12.50 43.80
N GLY A 151 8.42 -13.46 44.27
CA GLY A 151 7.96 -14.76 44.77
C GLY A 151 7.78 -14.85 46.29
N ASP A 152 7.93 -13.75 47.05
CA ASP A 152 7.75 -13.77 48.51
C ASP A 152 6.26 -13.90 48.89
N ALA A 153 5.98 -14.52 50.04
CA ALA A 153 4.61 -14.66 50.55
C ALA A 153 4.05 -13.34 51.14
N ASN A 154 4.90 -12.33 51.41
CA ASN A 154 4.46 -11.04 51.94
C ASN A 154 3.97 -10.12 50.80
N VAL A 155 2.66 -9.87 50.81
CA VAL A 155 1.96 -9.06 49.81
C VAL A 155 2.55 -7.66 49.65
N ASN A 156 2.82 -6.93 50.74
CA ASN A 156 3.36 -5.56 50.69
C ASN A 156 4.75 -5.52 50.03
N LEU A 157 5.56 -6.55 50.26
CA LEU A 157 6.88 -6.68 49.67
C LEU A 157 6.79 -6.97 48.17
N VAL A 158 5.89 -7.89 47.78
CA VAL A 158 5.61 -8.21 46.39
C VAL A 158 5.08 -6.99 45.64
N GLU A 159 4.15 -6.25 46.24
CA GLU A 159 3.61 -5.00 45.69
C GLU A 159 4.72 -3.98 45.43
N GLY A 160 5.57 -3.72 46.45
CA GLY A 160 6.71 -2.82 46.32
C GLY A 160 7.69 -3.29 45.23
N ALA A 161 7.96 -4.58 45.13
CA ALA A 161 8.80 -5.16 44.08
C ALA A 161 8.20 -4.96 42.68
N CYS A 162 6.89 -5.22 42.50
CA CYS A 162 6.18 -4.95 41.25
C CYS A 162 6.23 -3.47 40.87
N TYR A 163 6.04 -2.56 41.83
CA TYR A 163 6.17 -1.12 41.63
C TYR A 163 7.56 -0.77 41.10
N ALA A 164 8.62 -1.23 41.79
CA ALA A 164 10.01 -0.99 41.40
C ALA A 164 10.30 -1.49 39.98
N VAL A 165 9.93 -2.75 39.70
CA VAL A 165 10.10 -3.38 38.39
C VAL A 165 9.39 -2.57 37.31
N SER A 166 8.13 -2.17 37.55
CA SER A 166 7.40 -1.39 36.57
C SER A 166 8.14 -0.11 36.21
N HIS A 167 8.72 0.62 37.17
CA HIS A 167 9.37 1.91 36.89
C HIS A 167 10.74 1.76 36.24
N ILE A 168 11.47 0.68 36.56
CA ILE A 168 12.72 0.32 35.91
C ILE A 168 12.49 0.02 34.42
N CYS A 169 11.41 -0.68 34.08
CA CYS A 169 11.11 -1.09 32.70
C CYS A 169 10.59 0.02 31.77
N ARG A 170 10.66 1.30 32.18
CA ARG A 170 10.16 2.42 31.37
C ARG A 170 11.06 2.75 30.17
N ASP A 171 12.30 2.25 30.15
CA ASP A 171 13.21 2.32 29.00
C ASP A 171 13.67 0.93 28.56
N LEU A 172 14.32 0.88 27.39
CA LEU A 172 14.76 -0.38 26.79
C LEU A 172 15.82 -1.09 27.64
N ASP A 173 16.77 -0.36 28.21
CA ASP A 173 17.85 -0.94 29.01
C ASP A 173 17.31 -1.60 30.28
N GLY A 174 16.42 -0.91 31.01
CA GLY A 174 15.77 -1.45 32.19
C GLY A 174 14.83 -2.60 31.87
N ALA A 175 14.05 -2.50 30.78
CA ALA A 175 13.19 -3.60 30.35
C ALA A 175 14.01 -4.85 29.98
N THR A 176 15.13 -4.69 29.25
CA THR A 176 16.02 -5.80 28.87
C THR A 176 16.63 -6.46 30.11
N ALA A 177 17.18 -5.65 31.01
CA ALA A 177 17.79 -6.15 32.26
C ALA A 177 16.79 -6.92 33.14
N VAL A 178 15.51 -6.52 33.16
CA VAL A 178 14.45 -7.22 33.90
C VAL A 178 13.94 -8.46 33.16
N VAL A 179 13.86 -8.45 31.82
CA VAL A 179 13.45 -9.64 31.07
C VAL A 179 14.47 -10.78 31.24
N GLU A 180 15.77 -10.48 31.19
CA GLU A 180 16.86 -11.45 31.31
C GLU A 180 16.86 -12.22 32.64
N THR A 181 16.26 -11.66 33.69
CA THR A 181 16.17 -12.31 35.01
C THR A 181 14.98 -13.25 35.13
N GLY A 182 14.12 -13.35 34.11
CA GLY A 182 12.93 -14.21 34.11
C GLY A 182 11.69 -13.59 34.78
N ALA A 183 11.70 -12.28 35.03
CA ALA A 183 10.57 -11.54 35.64
C ALA A 183 9.20 -11.82 35.00
N PRO A 184 9.04 -11.94 33.66
CA PRO A 184 7.72 -12.12 33.04
C PRO A 184 6.93 -13.33 33.58
N ARG A 185 7.61 -14.42 33.96
CA ARG A 185 6.94 -15.62 34.51
C ARG A 185 6.32 -15.34 35.88
N PHE A 186 7.04 -14.66 36.76
CA PHE A 186 6.55 -14.27 38.08
C PHE A 186 5.42 -13.24 37.96
N LEU A 187 5.62 -12.21 37.13
CA LEU A 187 4.59 -11.19 36.91
C LEU A 187 3.29 -11.78 36.36
N LYS A 188 3.35 -12.78 35.49
CA LYS A 188 2.17 -13.54 35.04
C LYS A 188 1.43 -14.20 36.21
N GLN A 189 2.14 -14.89 37.10
CA GLN A 189 1.53 -15.54 38.27
C GLN A 189 0.87 -14.52 39.21
N LEU A 190 1.49 -13.35 39.38
CA LEU A 190 0.97 -12.28 40.23
C LEU A 190 -0.31 -11.63 39.69
N LEU A 191 -0.67 -11.85 38.42
CA LEU A 191 -1.98 -11.46 37.89
C LEU A 191 -3.14 -12.19 38.56
N GLU A 192 -2.90 -13.35 39.18
CA GLU A 192 -3.91 -14.13 39.92
C GLU A 192 -3.87 -13.85 41.43
N SER A 193 -3.07 -12.88 41.89
CA SER A 193 -3.00 -12.50 43.30
C SER A 193 -4.37 -12.10 43.84
N HIS A 194 -4.67 -12.49 45.08
CA HIS A 194 -5.88 -12.02 45.77
C HIS A 194 -5.84 -10.52 46.08
N ASP A 195 -4.64 -9.94 46.14
CA ASP A 195 -4.43 -8.52 46.42
C ASP A 195 -4.55 -7.67 45.15
N GLU A 196 -5.39 -6.64 45.22
CA GLU A 196 -5.72 -5.76 44.09
C GLU A 196 -4.53 -4.90 43.63
N ASP A 197 -3.74 -4.39 44.59
CA ASP A 197 -2.60 -3.52 44.29
C ASP A 197 -1.46 -4.32 43.65
N VAL A 198 -1.24 -5.56 44.09
CA VAL A 198 -0.30 -6.48 43.42
C VAL A 198 -0.73 -6.75 41.98
N ARG A 199 -2.01 -7.09 41.73
CA ARG A 199 -2.52 -7.32 40.36
C ARG A 199 -2.35 -6.08 39.49
N TRP A 200 -2.66 -4.91 40.04
CA TRP A 200 -2.54 -3.62 39.35
C TRP A 200 -1.08 -3.34 38.93
N HIS A 201 -0.13 -3.43 39.86
CA HIS A 201 1.28 -3.19 39.56
C HIS A 201 1.86 -4.25 38.61
N ALA A 202 1.45 -5.51 38.74
CA ALA A 202 1.85 -6.59 37.83
C ALA A 202 1.41 -6.32 36.39
N CYS A 203 0.18 -5.83 36.18
CA CYS A 203 -0.30 -5.42 34.86
C CYS A 203 0.58 -4.33 34.25
N TRP A 204 0.91 -3.28 35.02
CA TRP A 204 1.77 -2.19 34.55
C TRP A 204 3.21 -2.62 34.27
N ALA A 205 3.76 -3.52 35.08
CA ALA A 205 5.09 -4.09 34.86
C ALA A 205 5.13 -4.88 33.55
N LEU A 206 4.17 -5.78 33.30
CA LEU A 206 4.06 -6.51 32.03
C LEU A 206 3.85 -5.57 30.84
N ALA A 207 3.00 -4.55 30.99
CA ALA A 207 2.77 -3.58 29.93
C ALA A 207 4.06 -2.87 29.51
N ARG A 208 4.86 -2.43 30.48
CA ARG A 208 6.13 -1.71 30.22
C ARG A 208 7.19 -2.64 29.61
N LEU A 209 7.27 -3.88 30.07
CA LEU A 209 8.10 -4.92 29.45
C LEU A 209 7.69 -5.21 28.00
N ALA A 210 6.41 -5.10 27.66
CA ALA A 210 5.89 -5.33 26.32
C ALA A 210 6.02 -4.11 25.37
N VAL A 211 6.57 -2.97 25.79
CA VAL A 211 6.65 -1.78 24.92
C VAL A 211 7.59 -2.02 23.73
N HIS A 212 8.78 -2.57 23.97
CA HIS A 212 9.81 -2.79 22.96
C HIS A 212 9.70 -4.19 22.34
N SER A 213 10.00 -4.34 21.04
CA SER A 213 9.83 -5.60 20.31
C SER A 213 10.66 -6.76 20.89
N SER A 214 11.91 -6.50 21.27
CA SER A 214 12.82 -7.53 21.83
C SER A 214 12.31 -8.11 23.14
N THR A 215 11.83 -7.27 24.05
CA THR A 215 11.31 -7.68 25.37
C THR A 215 9.89 -8.21 25.27
N ARG A 216 9.07 -7.69 24.34
CA ARG A 216 7.71 -8.16 24.08
C ARG A 216 7.67 -9.62 23.66
N ALA A 217 8.59 -10.06 22.79
CA ALA A 217 8.67 -11.47 22.39
C ALA A 217 8.79 -12.41 23.61
N VAL A 218 9.57 -12.03 24.63
CA VAL A 218 9.72 -12.82 25.86
C VAL A 218 8.46 -12.76 26.74
N VAL A 219 7.80 -11.60 26.80
CA VAL A 219 6.51 -11.47 27.49
C VAL A 219 5.43 -12.33 26.81
N VAL A 220 5.36 -12.36 25.48
CA VAL A 220 4.42 -13.20 24.72
C VAL A 220 4.72 -14.68 24.96
N ALA A 221 6.01 -15.07 24.99
CA ALA A 221 6.43 -16.46 25.20
C ALA A 221 6.00 -17.05 26.56
N VAL A 222 5.79 -16.22 27.59
CA VAL A 222 5.24 -16.71 28.87
C VAL A 222 3.71 -16.83 28.88
N GLN A 223 3.04 -16.44 27.79
CA GLN A 223 1.60 -16.53 27.59
C GLN A 223 0.76 -15.91 28.72
N PRO A 224 0.89 -14.60 29.01
CA PRO A 224 0.11 -13.92 30.03
C PRO A 224 -1.33 -13.61 29.56
N GLY A 225 -1.63 -13.80 28.28
CA GLY A 225 -2.88 -13.37 27.63
C GLY A 225 -4.14 -13.83 28.36
N ALA A 226 -4.26 -15.12 28.70
CA ALA A 226 -5.45 -15.64 29.37
C ALA A 226 -5.69 -14.98 30.75
N HIS A 227 -4.61 -14.69 31.48
CA HIS A 227 -4.69 -14.08 32.81
C HIS A 227 -5.07 -12.62 32.69
N LEU A 228 -4.44 -11.88 31.77
CA LEU A 228 -4.78 -10.48 31.49
C LEU A 228 -6.22 -10.32 30.98
N VAL A 229 -6.70 -11.25 30.17
CA VAL A 229 -8.07 -11.22 29.63
C VAL A 229 -9.11 -11.54 30.70
N ALA A 230 -8.79 -12.39 31.68
CA ALA A 230 -9.64 -12.57 32.85
C ALA A 230 -9.79 -11.26 33.64
N LEU A 231 -8.71 -10.50 33.81
CA LEU A 231 -8.72 -9.21 34.50
C LEU A 231 -9.46 -8.09 33.77
N LEU A 232 -9.83 -8.27 32.49
CA LEU A 232 -10.69 -7.32 31.78
C LEU A 232 -12.11 -7.27 32.34
N SER A 233 -12.52 -8.29 33.11
CA SER A 233 -13.83 -8.34 33.78
C SER A 233 -13.74 -8.08 35.29
N ASP A 234 -12.60 -7.59 35.79
CA ASP A 234 -12.40 -7.31 37.22
C ASP A 234 -13.33 -6.16 37.68
N SER A 235 -13.83 -6.22 38.92
CA SER A 235 -14.66 -5.17 39.51
C SER A 235 -13.90 -3.86 39.74
N ASN A 236 -12.57 -3.93 39.91
CA ASN A 236 -11.73 -2.75 40.10
C ASN A 236 -11.28 -2.19 38.74
N VAL A 237 -11.81 -1.02 38.41
CA VAL A 237 -11.52 -0.31 37.15
C VAL A 237 -10.04 -0.01 36.93
N ASN A 238 -9.25 0.19 37.99
CA ASN A 238 -7.81 0.44 37.86
C ASN A 238 -7.09 -0.81 37.33
N ILE A 239 -7.51 -1.99 37.78
CA ILE A 239 -6.98 -3.28 37.30
C ILE A 239 -7.38 -3.47 35.83
N VAL A 240 -8.65 -3.23 35.49
CA VAL A 240 -9.13 -3.29 34.10
C VAL A 240 -8.33 -2.36 33.19
N ARG A 241 -8.05 -1.13 33.64
CA ARG A 241 -7.21 -0.15 32.91
C ARG A 241 -5.79 -0.68 32.68
N GLY A 242 -5.16 -1.20 33.74
CA GLY A 242 -3.82 -1.77 33.67
C GLY A 242 -3.75 -3.00 32.75
N ALA A 243 -4.72 -3.92 32.87
CA ALA A 243 -4.82 -5.13 32.06
C ALA A 243 -5.04 -4.78 30.58
N CYS A 244 -5.98 -3.88 30.28
CA CYS A 244 -6.25 -3.45 28.91
C CYS A 244 -5.03 -2.76 28.28
N TYR A 245 -4.32 -1.92 29.04
CA TYR A 245 -3.08 -1.31 28.58
C TYR A 245 -1.97 -2.35 28.33
N ALA A 246 -1.82 -3.35 29.20
CA ALA A 246 -0.87 -4.45 29.01
C ALA A 246 -1.18 -5.26 27.75
N VAL A 247 -2.44 -5.65 27.55
CA VAL A 247 -2.91 -6.33 26.34
C VAL A 247 -2.62 -5.47 25.11
N SER A 248 -2.86 -4.16 25.19
CA SER A 248 -2.54 -3.22 24.11
C SER A 248 -1.06 -3.29 23.71
N GLN A 249 -0.14 -3.26 24.67
CA GLN A 249 1.30 -3.33 24.37
C GLN A 249 1.69 -4.68 23.77
N ILE A 250 1.10 -5.78 24.27
CA ILE A 250 1.32 -7.13 23.74
C ILE A 250 0.84 -7.24 22.28
N CYS A 251 -0.30 -6.66 21.93
CA CYS A 251 -0.88 -6.78 20.58
C CYS A 251 -0.18 -5.93 19.49
N ARG A 252 0.94 -5.27 19.80
CA ARG A 252 1.66 -4.44 18.82
C ARG A 252 2.45 -5.24 17.77
N ASP A 253 2.54 -6.56 17.93
CA ASP A 253 3.05 -7.47 16.91
C ASP A 253 2.08 -8.64 16.68
N LEU A 254 2.36 -9.39 15.60
CA LEU A 254 1.49 -10.46 15.14
C LEU A 254 1.40 -11.62 16.16
N ASP A 255 2.53 -12.00 16.76
CA ASP A 255 2.57 -13.10 17.73
C ASP A 255 1.75 -12.77 18.98
N GLY A 256 1.91 -11.56 19.51
CA GLY A 256 1.12 -11.09 20.65
C GLY A 256 -0.36 -10.90 20.32
N ALA A 257 -0.68 -10.37 19.13
CA ALA A 257 -2.07 -10.24 18.68
C ALA A 257 -2.75 -11.61 18.55
N THR A 258 -2.07 -12.60 17.96
CA THR A 258 -2.56 -13.97 17.80
C THR A 258 -2.79 -14.62 19.17
N ALA A 259 -1.80 -14.56 20.05
CA ALA A 259 -1.90 -15.10 21.41
C ALA A 259 -3.05 -14.49 22.21
N VAL A 260 -3.34 -13.20 22.03
CA VAL A 260 -4.48 -12.53 22.68
C VAL A 260 -5.82 -12.95 22.06
N VAL A 261 -5.92 -13.06 20.74
CA VAL A 261 -7.16 -13.50 20.08
C VAL A 261 -7.56 -14.92 20.49
N GLU A 262 -6.59 -15.84 20.60
CA GLU A 262 -6.82 -17.24 21.00
C GLU A 262 -7.48 -17.38 22.39
N THR A 263 -7.33 -16.37 23.26
CA THR A 263 -7.97 -16.35 24.58
C THR A 263 -9.43 -15.89 24.54
N GLY A 264 -9.93 -15.47 23.38
CA GLY A 264 -11.26 -14.89 23.20
C GLY A 264 -11.36 -13.44 23.67
N ALA A 265 -10.24 -12.69 23.71
CA ALA A 265 -10.22 -11.28 24.12
C ALA A 265 -11.21 -10.35 23.38
N PRO A 266 -11.45 -10.47 22.05
CA PRO A 266 -12.29 -9.52 21.32
C PRO A 266 -13.69 -9.32 21.92
N ARG A 267 -14.31 -10.37 22.48
CA ARG A 267 -15.65 -10.28 23.09
C ARG A 267 -15.68 -9.38 24.33
N PHE A 268 -14.66 -9.47 25.17
CA PHE A 268 -14.53 -8.65 26.37
C PHE A 268 -14.17 -7.22 26.00
N LEU A 269 -13.26 -7.03 25.04
CA LEU A 269 -12.89 -5.71 24.55
C LEU A 269 -14.07 -4.96 23.95
N LYS A 270 -14.96 -5.65 23.22
CA LYS A 270 -16.23 -5.06 22.76
C LYS A 270 -17.09 -4.56 23.92
N GLN A 271 -17.23 -5.33 24.99
CA GLN A 271 -17.99 -4.92 26.17
C GLN A 271 -17.37 -3.70 26.85
N LEU A 272 -16.03 -3.64 26.92
CA LEU A 272 -15.31 -2.51 27.52
C LEU A 272 -15.46 -1.18 26.75
N LEU A 273 -15.93 -1.19 25.50
CA LEU A 273 -16.34 0.02 24.78
C LEU A 273 -17.56 0.73 25.42
N GLU A 274 -18.27 0.06 26.33
CA GLU A 274 -19.39 0.60 27.11
C GLU A 274 -18.98 1.00 28.53
N SER A 275 -17.70 0.84 28.90
CA SER A 275 -17.20 1.25 30.22
C SER A 275 -17.47 2.73 30.49
N GLN A 276 -17.81 3.06 31.73
CA GLN A 276 -17.93 4.46 32.16
C GLN A 276 -16.55 5.15 32.23
N ASP A 277 -15.48 4.38 32.36
CA ASP A 277 -14.11 4.89 32.43
C ASP A 277 -13.53 5.16 31.04
N GLU A 278 -13.08 6.40 30.84
CA GLU A 278 -12.61 6.89 29.55
C GLU A 278 -11.30 6.23 29.10
N ASP A 279 -10.39 5.95 30.03
CA ASP A 279 -9.12 5.27 29.72
C ASP A 279 -9.35 3.83 29.33
N VAL A 280 -10.30 3.14 29.98
CA VAL A 280 -10.70 1.79 29.60
C VAL A 280 -11.31 1.78 28.20
N ARG A 281 -12.23 2.70 27.87
CA ARG A 281 -12.79 2.82 26.52
C ARG A 281 -11.69 3.09 25.49
N THR A 282 -10.81 4.05 25.77
CA THR A 282 -9.68 4.42 24.92
C THR A 282 -8.77 3.21 24.63
N ASN A 283 -8.35 2.50 25.69
CA ASN A 283 -7.51 1.33 25.55
C ASN A 283 -8.21 0.22 24.77
N ALA A 284 -9.49 -0.05 25.03
CA ALA A 284 -10.26 -1.06 24.31
C ALA A 284 -10.31 -0.78 22.80
N CYS A 285 -10.52 0.48 22.39
CA CYS A 285 -10.43 0.87 20.98
C CYS A 285 -9.05 0.58 20.39
N TRP A 286 -7.97 0.97 21.07
CA TRP A 286 -6.60 0.69 20.61
C TRP A 286 -6.29 -0.80 20.49
N VAL A 287 -6.73 -1.62 21.45
CA VAL A 287 -6.53 -3.07 21.39
C VAL A 287 -7.28 -3.65 20.19
N LEU A 288 -8.57 -3.33 20.03
CA LEU A 288 -9.37 -3.81 18.89
C LEU A 288 -8.73 -3.42 17.54
N GLY A 289 -8.25 -2.19 17.42
CA GLY A 289 -7.55 -1.74 16.21
C GLY A 289 -6.23 -2.49 15.97
N ARG A 290 -5.43 -2.76 17.01
CA ARG A 290 -4.18 -3.54 16.87
C ARG A 290 -4.46 -4.99 16.50
N LEU A 291 -5.49 -5.60 17.07
CA LEU A 291 -5.95 -6.93 16.68
C LEU A 291 -6.49 -6.94 15.24
N ALA A 292 -7.13 -5.87 14.78
CA ALA A 292 -7.62 -5.75 13.42
C ALA A 292 -6.53 -5.36 12.39
N PHE A 293 -5.38 -4.85 12.83
CA PHE A 293 -4.30 -4.46 11.93
C PHE A 293 -3.78 -5.65 11.10
N HIS A 294 -3.61 -6.80 11.74
CA HIS A 294 -3.16 -8.03 11.10
C HIS A 294 -4.33 -8.82 10.48
N SER A 295 -4.17 -9.27 9.23
CA SER A 295 -5.21 -9.99 8.49
C SER A 295 -5.65 -11.30 9.16
N SER A 296 -4.73 -12.05 9.77
CA SER A 296 -5.05 -13.33 10.43
C SER A 296 -5.93 -13.20 11.67
N THR A 297 -5.83 -12.07 12.38
CA THR A 297 -6.60 -11.80 13.61
C THR A 297 -7.83 -10.94 13.37
N ARG A 298 -7.89 -10.22 12.24
CA ARG A 298 -9.00 -9.31 11.88
C ARG A 298 -10.35 -10.01 11.86
N THR A 299 -10.42 -11.22 11.30
CA THR A 299 -11.66 -12.01 11.22
C THR A 299 -12.29 -12.24 12.60
N ALA A 300 -11.47 -12.51 13.63
CA ALA A 300 -11.97 -12.72 15.00
C ALA A 300 -12.52 -11.43 15.63
N VAL A 301 -11.95 -10.27 15.27
CA VAL A 301 -12.45 -8.95 15.69
C VAL A 301 -13.77 -8.63 14.99
N ILE A 302 -13.86 -8.88 13.67
CA ILE A 302 -15.09 -8.64 12.90
C ILE A 302 -16.22 -9.54 13.41
N ALA A 303 -15.94 -10.80 13.74
CA ALA A 303 -16.93 -11.78 14.22
C ALA A 303 -17.66 -11.34 15.50
N VAL A 304 -17.03 -10.55 16.37
CA VAL A 304 -17.71 -10.04 17.58
C VAL A 304 -18.55 -8.80 17.30
N GLN A 305 -18.51 -8.23 16.09
CA GLN A 305 -19.27 -7.07 15.65
C GLN A 305 -19.12 -5.84 16.58
N PRO A 306 -17.91 -5.25 16.69
CA PRO A 306 -17.69 -4.06 17.50
C PRO A 306 -18.16 -2.76 16.81
N GLY A 307 -18.48 -2.82 15.50
CA GLY A 307 -18.81 -1.69 14.63
C GLY A 307 -19.80 -0.68 15.23
N PRO A 308 -21.02 -1.09 15.63
CA PRO A 308 -22.03 -0.15 16.14
C PRO A 308 -21.53 0.68 17.33
N ARG A 309 -20.77 0.06 18.24
CA ARG A 309 -20.26 0.75 19.42
C ARG A 309 -19.06 1.62 19.10
N LEU A 310 -18.14 1.15 18.25
CA LEU A 310 -17.02 1.98 17.78
C LEU A 310 -17.49 3.22 17.04
N VAL A 311 -18.53 3.10 16.21
CA VAL A 311 -19.08 4.22 15.44
C VAL A 311 -19.80 5.22 16.33
N ALA A 312 -20.50 4.75 17.38
CA ALA A 312 -21.04 5.65 18.40
C ALA A 312 -19.94 6.47 19.12
N LEU A 313 -18.77 5.86 19.37
CA LEU A 313 -17.64 6.53 20.02
C LEU A 313 -16.92 7.55 19.11
N LEU A 314 -17.21 7.59 17.81
CA LEU A 314 -16.70 8.64 16.91
C LEU A 314 -17.23 10.03 17.26
N SER A 315 -18.36 10.11 17.99
CA SER A 315 -18.95 11.37 18.46
C SER A 315 -18.70 11.65 19.95
N ASP A 316 -17.76 10.92 20.59
CA ASP A 316 -17.43 11.14 22.01
C ASP A 316 -16.72 12.50 22.20
N SER A 317 -16.95 13.15 23.34
CA SER A 317 -16.29 14.42 23.67
C SER A 317 -14.79 14.26 23.97
N ASN A 318 -14.34 13.07 24.35
CA ASN A 318 -12.93 12.81 24.63
C ASN A 318 -12.17 12.46 23.34
N VAL A 319 -11.28 13.35 22.93
CA VAL A 319 -10.43 13.23 21.73
C VAL A 319 -9.62 11.92 21.71
N ASN A 320 -9.16 11.41 22.84
CA ASN A 320 -8.38 10.16 22.89
C ASN A 320 -9.25 8.94 22.54
N ILE A 321 -10.51 8.94 22.95
CA ILE A 321 -11.49 7.91 22.60
C ILE A 321 -11.77 7.96 21.11
N VAL A 322 -12.07 9.15 20.59
CA VAL A 322 -12.34 9.35 19.15
C VAL A 322 -11.14 8.90 18.32
N ARG A 323 -9.91 9.25 18.72
CA ARG A 323 -8.68 8.82 18.05
C ARG A 323 -8.55 7.30 18.01
N GLY A 324 -8.74 6.64 19.16
CA GLY A 324 -8.71 5.18 19.24
C GLY A 324 -9.80 4.52 18.39
N ALA A 325 -11.02 5.08 18.41
CA ALA A 325 -12.16 4.59 17.63
C ALA A 325 -11.91 4.72 16.12
N CYS A 326 -11.39 5.87 15.65
CA CYS A 326 -11.01 6.06 14.25
C CYS A 326 -9.95 5.04 13.81
N TYR A 327 -8.91 4.83 14.61
CA TYR A 327 -7.90 3.80 14.34
C TYR A 327 -8.52 2.40 14.26
N ALA A 328 -9.38 2.03 15.22
CA ALA A 328 -10.03 0.71 15.20
C ALA A 328 -10.90 0.52 13.96
N VAL A 329 -11.70 1.53 13.61
CA VAL A 329 -12.55 1.52 12.42
C VAL A 329 -11.69 1.41 11.16
N SER A 330 -10.60 2.18 11.03
CA SER A 330 -9.73 2.15 9.86
C SER A 330 -9.11 0.77 9.64
N GLN A 331 -8.72 0.08 10.71
CA GLN A 331 -8.15 -1.27 10.62
C GLN A 331 -9.19 -2.36 10.32
N ILE A 332 -10.41 -2.24 10.85
CA ILE A 332 -11.51 -3.17 10.57
C ILE A 332 -11.94 -3.11 9.10
N CYS A 333 -11.94 -1.91 8.52
CA CYS A 333 -12.37 -1.68 7.14
C CYS A 333 -11.40 -2.23 6.07
N CYS A 334 -10.22 -2.72 6.45
CA CYS A 334 -9.26 -3.31 5.52
C CYS A 334 -9.76 -4.63 4.88
N ASP A 335 -10.80 -5.25 5.44
CA ASP A 335 -11.49 -6.42 4.85
C ASP A 335 -12.93 -6.06 4.46
N LEU A 336 -13.43 -6.72 3.41
CA LEU A 336 -14.77 -6.50 2.87
C LEU A 336 -15.88 -6.69 3.92
N ASP A 337 -15.82 -7.75 4.73
CA ASP A 337 -16.82 -8.04 5.75
C ASP A 337 -16.83 -6.96 6.84
N GLY A 338 -15.65 -6.50 7.25
CA GLY A 338 -15.48 -5.42 8.21
C GLY A 338 -15.97 -4.08 7.67
N ALA A 339 -15.60 -3.75 6.42
CA ALA A 339 -16.06 -2.55 5.72
C ALA A 339 -17.59 -2.52 5.59
N THR A 340 -18.20 -3.65 5.21
CA THR A 340 -19.66 -3.78 5.08
C THR A 340 -20.33 -3.57 6.44
N ALA A 341 -19.85 -4.27 7.48
CA ALA A 341 -20.40 -4.14 8.83
C ALA A 341 -20.28 -2.72 9.38
N VAL A 342 -19.20 -2.00 9.07
CA VAL A 342 -19.02 -0.59 9.49
C VAL A 342 -19.96 0.34 8.71
N VAL A 343 -20.11 0.17 7.39
CA VAL A 343 -21.00 1.01 6.57
C VAL A 343 -22.46 0.88 6.98
N GLU A 344 -22.92 -0.32 7.31
CA GLU A 344 -24.29 -0.58 7.78
C GLU A 344 -24.66 0.21 9.05
N THR A 345 -23.68 0.68 9.81
CA THR A 345 -23.89 1.52 11.00
C THR A 345 -24.02 3.02 10.71
N GLY A 346 -23.87 3.46 9.45
CA GLY A 346 -23.87 4.87 9.06
C GLY A 346 -22.53 5.59 9.29
N ALA A 347 -21.44 4.84 9.49
CA ALA A 347 -20.10 5.38 9.75
C ALA A 347 -19.61 6.46 8.75
N PRO A 348 -19.86 6.39 7.42
CA PRO A 348 -19.34 7.37 6.48
C PRO A 348 -19.68 8.84 6.81
N GLU A 349 -20.86 9.12 7.36
CA GLU A 349 -21.26 10.50 7.71
C GLU A 349 -20.47 11.03 8.92
N PHE A 350 -20.28 10.20 9.94
CA PHE A 350 -19.44 10.55 11.10
C PHE A 350 -17.98 10.74 10.70
N LEU A 351 -17.45 9.83 9.87
CA LEU A 351 -16.09 9.94 9.36
C LEU A 351 -15.90 11.22 8.54
N LYS A 352 -16.84 11.58 7.65
CA LYS A 352 -16.79 12.86 6.93
C LYS A 352 -16.65 14.05 7.86
N GLN A 353 -17.44 14.13 8.94
CA GLN A 353 -17.36 15.23 9.91
C GLN A 353 -16.01 15.29 10.62
N LEU A 354 -15.42 14.14 10.93
CA LEU A 354 -14.12 14.06 11.60
C LEU A 354 -12.92 14.44 10.73
N LEU A 355 -13.12 14.63 9.41
CA LEU A 355 -12.09 15.20 8.53
C LEU A 355 -11.71 16.64 8.94
N ASP A 356 -12.63 17.38 9.56
CA ASP A 356 -12.40 18.76 10.03
C ASP A 356 -11.87 18.83 11.47
N SER A 357 -11.53 17.68 12.08
CA SER A 357 -10.98 17.63 13.43
C SER A 357 -9.69 18.44 13.54
N GLN A 358 -9.49 19.13 14.67
CA GLN A 358 -8.22 19.81 14.96
C GLN A 358 -7.07 18.83 15.25
N ASP A 359 -7.40 17.57 15.58
CA ASP A 359 -6.44 16.52 15.89
C ASP A 359 -5.95 15.81 14.62
N GLU A 360 -4.64 15.85 14.38
CA GLU A 360 -4.02 15.28 13.18
C GLU A 360 -4.14 13.75 13.09
N ASP A 361 -4.12 13.04 14.21
CA ASP A 361 -4.27 11.59 14.22
C ASP A 361 -5.71 11.19 13.89
N ILE A 362 -6.70 11.93 14.39
CA ILE A 362 -8.11 11.73 13.99
C ILE A 362 -8.26 11.94 12.47
N ARG A 363 -7.78 13.07 11.94
CA ARG A 363 -7.85 13.32 10.49
C ARG A 363 -7.18 12.21 9.69
N THR A 364 -5.99 11.78 10.11
CA THR A 364 -5.23 10.70 9.46
C THR A 364 -6.04 9.41 9.43
N HIS A 365 -6.47 8.89 10.58
CA HIS A 365 -7.20 7.63 10.65
C HIS A 365 -8.54 7.68 9.93
N THR A 366 -9.22 8.83 9.98
CA THR A 366 -10.48 9.06 9.27
C THR A 366 -10.30 9.01 7.76
N CYS A 367 -9.26 9.66 7.21
CA CYS A 367 -8.94 9.56 5.80
C CYS A 367 -8.66 8.11 5.38
N TRP A 368 -7.87 7.37 6.17
CA TRP A 368 -7.62 5.95 5.92
C TRP A 368 -8.91 5.13 5.95
N ALA A 369 -9.76 5.33 6.96
CA ALA A 369 -11.04 4.62 7.06
C ALA A 369 -11.93 4.86 5.83
N LEU A 370 -12.12 6.10 5.39
CA LEU A 370 -12.90 6.42 4.20
C LEU A 370 -12.29 5.82 2.93
N GLY A 371 -10.96 5.84 2.81
CA GLY A 371 -10.26 5.20 1.70
C GLY A 371 -10.47 3.68 1.66
N GLN A 372 -10.33 3.00 2.79
CA GLN A 372 -10.54 1.55 2.88
C GLN A 372 -11.99 1.16 2.53
N LEU A 373 -12.96 1.95 3.02
CA LEU A 373 -14.36 1.77 2.62
C LEU A 373 -14.58 1.99 1.11
N ALA A 374 -13.82 2.87 0.47
CA ALA A 374 -13.92 3.13 -0.97
C ALA A 374 -13.15 2.10 -1.84
N VAL A 375 -12.27 1.28 -1.26
CA VAL A 375 -11.57 0.20 -1.99
C VAL A 375 -12.59 -0.84 -2.50
N HIS A 376 -13.57 -1.18 -1.68
CA HIS A 376 -14.53 -2.24 -1.95
C HIS A 376 -15.76 -1.75 -2.71
N SER A 377 -16.15 -2.47 -3.76
CA SER A 377 -17.26 -2.05 -4.65
C SER A 377 -18.62 -1.94 -3.94
N SER A 378 -18.90 -2.80 -2.95
CA SER A 378 -20.19 -2.83 -2.24
C SER A 378 -20.39 -1.66 -1.28
N THR A 379 -19.31 -1.13 -0.72
CA THR A 379 -19.33 -0.04 0.27
C THR A 379 -19.07 1.33 -0.35
N TRP A 380 -18.47 1.35 -1.55
CA TRP A 380 -18.11 2.58 -2.27
C TRP A 380 -19.28 3.56 -2.43
N THR A 381 -20.46 3.07 -2.80
CA THR A 381 -21.65 3.92 -3.01
C THR A 381 -22.03 4.70 -1.76
N ALA A 382 -21.91 4.10 -0.58
CA ALA A 382 -22.19 4.79 0.68
C ALA A 382 -21.17 5.89 1.00
N VAL A 383 -19.90 5.67 0.65
CA VAL A 383 -18.84 6.68 0.83
C VAL A 383 -19.04 7.86 -0.13
N VAL A 384 -19.38 7.62 -1.38
CA VAL A 384 -19.61 8.70 -2.35
C VAL A 384 -20.89 9.48 -2.02
N ALA A 385 -21.93 8.81 -1.52
CA ALA A 385 -23.20 9.44 -1.15
C ALA A 385 -23.04 10.53 -0.08
N VAL A 386 -22.10 10.39 0.85
CA VAL A 386 -21.85 11.44 1.87
C VAL A 386 -21.03 12.62 1.33
N GLN A 387 -20.49 12.53 0.10
CA GLN A 387 -19.73 13.60 -0.56
C GLN A 387 -18.57 14.16 0.29
N PRO A 388 -17.56 13.33 0.65
CA PRO A 388 -16.43 13.78 1.46
C PRO A 388 -15.40 14.61 0.67
N GLY A 389 -15.57 14.74 -0.66
CA GLY A 389 -14.58 15.29 -1.58
C GLY A 389 -14.03 16.66 -1.17
N ALA A 390 -14.90 17.62 -0.82
CA ALA A 390 -14.46 18.98 -0.47
C ALA A 390 -13.56 19.00 0.78
N HIS A 391 -13.87 18.15 1.77
CA HIS A 391 -13.12 18.04 3.02
C HIS A 391 -11.77 17.37 2.77
N LEU A 392 -11.77 16.25 2.03
CA LEU A 392 -10.55 15.54 1.65
C LEU A 392 -9.60 16.42 0.81
N VAL A 393 -10.13 17.22 -0.10
CA VAL A 393 -9.32 18.12 -0.93
C VAL A 393 -8.70 19.26 -0.13
N ALA A 394 -9.37 19.76 0.92
CA ALA A 394 -8.76 20.71 1.84
C ALA A 394 -7.55 20.10 2.57
N LEU A 395 -7.65 18.82 2.95
CA LEU A 395 -6.57 18.08 3.64
C LEU A 395 -5.39 17.71 2.74
N LEU A 396 -5.49 17.85 1.42
CA LEU A 396 -4.34 17.67 0.51
C LEU A 396 -3.25 18.73 0.73
N SER A 397 -3.57 19.85 1.40
CA SER A 397 -2.62 20.91 1.75
C SER A 397 -2.28 20.95 3.25
N ASP A 398 -2.60 19.88 3.99
CA ASP A 398 -2.32 19.80 5.44
C ASP A 398 -0.80 19.83 5.72
N ALA A 399 -0.41 20.40 6.86
CA ALA A 399 0.98 20.46 7.28
C ALA A 399 1.53 19.08 7.70
N ASN A 400 0.65 18.17 8.14
CA ASN A 400 1.03 16.83 8.53
C ASN A 400 1.01 15.88 7.32
N VAL A 401 2.18 15.32 6.99
CA VAL A 401 2.34 14.39 5.85
C VAL A 401 1.47 13.13 5.98
N GLY A 402 1.21 12.64 7.20
CA GLY A 402 0.34 11.50 7.45
C GLY A 402 -1.12 11.78 7.05
N VAL A 403 -1.60 12.99 7.32
CA VAL A 403 -2.93 13.45 6.89
C VAL A 403 -2.99 13.55 5.37
N VAL A 404 -1.98 14.16 4.74
CA VAL A 404 -1.89 14.28 3.28
C VAL A 404 -1.87 12.91 2.61
N LYS A 405 -1.08 11.95 3.12
CA LYS A 405 -1.06 10.56 2.63
C LYS A 405 -2.45 9.93 2.68
N GLY A 406 -3.11 9.99 3.84
CA GLY A 406 -4.45 9.46 4.03
C GLY A 406 -5.45 10.11 3.08
N ALA A 407 -5.40 11.43 2.92
CA ALA A 407 -6.30 12.18 2.03
C ALA A 407 -6.09 11.78 0.56
N CYS A 408 -4.84 11.67 0.10
CA CYS A 408 -4.55 11.16 -1.25
C CYS A 408 -5.05 9.73 -1.45
N TYR A 409 -4.87 8.85 -0.47
CA TYR A 409 -5.36 7.48 -0.50
C TYR A 409 -6.89 7.43 -0.62
N ALA A 410 -7.62 8.22 0.19
CA ALA A 410 -9.07 8.32 0.11
C ALA A 410 -9.55 8.84 -1.25
N VAL A 411 -8.94 9.94 -1.73
CA VAL A 411 -9.27 10.53 -3.05
C VAL A 411 -9.05 9.52 -4.17
N LEU A 412 -7.92 8.81 -4.18
CA LEU A 412 -7.61 7.75 -5.14
C LEU A 412 -8.74 6.72 -5.24
N HIS A 413 -9.20 6.20 -4.10
CA HIS A 413 -10.20 5.13 -4.09
C HIS A 413 -11.63 5.62 -4.34
N ILE A 414 -11.95 6.86 -3.97
CA ILE A 414 -13.23 7.49 -4.32
C ILE A 414 -13.34 7.70 -5.83
N CYS A 415 -12.25 8.09 -6.51
CA CYS A 415 -12.21 8.35 -7.95
C CYS A 415 -12.26 7.09 -8.83
N ARG A 416 -12.77 5.98 -8.32
CA ARG A 416 -12.77 4.70 -9.03
C ARG A 416 -13.63 4.71 -10.29
N ASP A 417 -14.81 5.31 -10.20
CA ASP A 417 -15.80 5.40 -11.28
C ASP A 417 -16.10 6.87 -11.61
N LEU A 418 -16.85 7.10 -12.69
CA LEU A 418 -17.16 8.43 -13.22
C LEU A 418 -17.82 9.34 -12.19
N ASP A 419 -18.78 8.85 -11.39
CA ASP A 419 -19.50 9.67 -10.43
C ASP A 419 -18.57 10.19 -9.32
N GLY A 420 -17.73 9.31 -8.75
CA GLY A 420 -16.75 9.70 -7.74
C GLY A 420 -15.66 10.60 -8.32
N ALA A 421 -15.18 10.32 -9.53
CA ALA A 421 -14.20 11.17 -10.21
C ALA A 421 -14.77 12.57 -10.50
N THR A 422 -16.03 12.67 -10.92
CA THR A 422 -16.72 13.94 -11.18
C THR A 422 -16.88 14.74 -9.88
N ALA A 423 -17.40 14.11 -8.83
CA ALA A 423 -17.58 14.75 -7.53
C ALA A 423 -16.26 15.30 -6.94
N VAL A 424 -15.15 14.58 -7.13
CA VAL A 424 -13.83 15.05 -6.67
C VAL A 424 -13.28 16.15 -7.58
N VAL A 425 -13.43 16.05 -8.90
CA VAL A 425 -12.93 17.07 -9.83
C VAL A 425 -13.61 18.42 -9.61
N GLU A 426 -14.91 18.44 -9.33
CA GLU A 426 -15.70 19.65 -9.05
C GLU A 426 -15.20 20.43 -7.82
N THR A 427 -14.53 19.76 -6.88
CA THR A 427 -13.91 20.39 -5.70
C THR A 427 -12.54 21.01 -5.99
N GLY A 428 -12.03 20.85 -7.22
CA GLY A 428 -10.73 21.37 -7.65
C GLY A 428 -9.54 20.49 -7.24
N ALA A 429 -9.75 19.20 -6.95
CA ALA A 429 -8.68 18.27 -6.57
C ALA A 429 -7.46 18.24 -7.51
N PRO A 430 -7.60 18.29 -8.86
CA PRO A 430 -6.45 18.14 -9.76
C PRO A 430 -5.32 19.15 -9.52
N ARG A 431 -5.64 20.38 -9.08
CA ARG A 431 -4.62 21.42 -8.81
C ARG A 431 -3.73 21.07 -7.62
N PHE A 432 -4.32 20.51 -6.56
CA PHE A 432 -3.59 20.11 -5.35
C PHE A 432 -2.82 18.82 -5.59
N LEU A 433 -3.44 17.84 -6.26
CA LEU A 433 -2.77 16.60 -6.64
C LEU A 433 -1.53 16.87 -7.50
N LYS A 434 -1.60 17.85 -8.43
CA LYS A 434 -0.43 18.30 -9.19
C LYS A 434 0.70 18.82 -8.28
N GLN A 435 0.40 19.64 -7.28
CA GLN A 435 1.41 20.16 -6.35
C GLN A 435 2.05 19.03 -5.54
N LEU A 436 1.27 18.04 -5.13
CA LEU A 436 1.75 16.90 -4.36
C LEU A 436 2.68 15.96 -5.14
N LEU A 437 2.74 16.06 -6.47
CA LEU A 437 3.74 15.37 -7.28
C LEU A 437 5.18 15.79 -6.93
N GLU A 438 5.38 16.98 -6.36
CA GLU A 438 6.68 17.49 -5.93
C GLU A 438 7.00 17.19 -4.45
N SER A 439 6.13 16.44 -3.76
CA SER A 439 6.34 16.10 -2.34
C SER A 439 7.66 15.36 -2.12
N HIS A 440 8.34 15.65 -1.01
CA HIS A 440 9.53 14.89 -0.60
C HIS A 440 9.20 13.45 -0.19
N ASP A 441 7.94 13.19 0.16
CA ASP A 441 7.48 11.87 0.56
C ASP A 441 7.03 11.03 -0.64
N GLU A 442 7.64 9.86 -0.81
CA GLU A 442 7.40 8.97 -1.95
C GLU A 442 5.99 8.38 -1.99
N ASP A 443 5.37 8.10 -0.84
CA ASP A 443 4.00 7.60 -0.80
C ASP A 443 3.04 8.69 -1.27
N VAL A 444 3.26 9.94 -0.84
CA VAL A 444 2.42 11.07 -1.29
C VAL A 444 2.50 11.22 -2.81
N ARG A 445 3.72 11.20 -3.38
CA ARG A 445 3.90 11.25 -4.85
C ARG A 445 3.20 10.07 -5.53
N TRP A 446 3.35 8.87 -4.98
CA TRP A 446 2.71 7.66 -5.49
C TRP A 446 1.18 7.78 -5.54
N HIS A 447 0.55 8.12 -4.41
CA HIS A 447 -0.91 8.26 -4.34
C HIS A 447 -1.42 9.38 -5.25
N ALA A 448 -0.70 10.51 -5.33
CA ALA A 448 -1.05 11.63 -6.20
C ALA A 448 -1.02 11.25 -7.69
N CYS A 449 -0.01 10.50 -8.13
CA CYS A 449 0.05 9.95 -9.48
C CYS A 449 -1.17 9.08 -9.80
N TRP A 450 -1.50 8.12 -8.93
CA TRP A 450 -2.62 7.22 -9.15
C TRP A 450 -3.98 7.94 -9.10
N ALA A 451 -4.14 8.92 -8.20
CA ALA A 451 -5.34 9.73 -8.13
C ALA A 451 -5.56 10.53 -9.42
N LEU A 452 -4.50 11.20 -9.94
CA LEU A 452 -4.57 11.88 -11.24
C LEU A 452 -4.88 10.91 -12.38
N ALA A 453 -4.29 9.71 -12.36
CA ALA A 453 -4.56 8.69 -13.38
C ALA A 453 -6.04 8.29 -13.40
N ARG A 454 -6.64 8.05 -12.22
CA ARG A 454 -8.06 7.71 -12.06
C ARG A 454 -8.97 8.83 -12.55
N LEU A 455 -8.65 10.07 -12.19
CA LEU A 455 -9.36 11.24 -12.70
C LEU A 455 -9.24 11.41 -14.23
N ALA A 456 -8.16 10.93 -14.84
CA ALA A 456 -7.95 11.00 -16.28
C ALA A 456 -8.57 9.81 -17.07
N VAL A 457 -9.22 8.85 -16.43
CA VAL A 457 -9.81 7.68 -17.11
C VAL A 457 -10.93 8.10 -18.06
N HIS A 458 -11.86 8.94 -17.60
CA HIS A 458 -13.02 9.39 -18.36
C HIS A 458 -12.74 10.72 -19.08
N SER A 459 -13.29 10.90 -20.29
CA SER A 459 -13.01 12.08 -21.12
C SER A 459 -13.44 13.39 -20.47
N SER A 460 -14.58 13.43 -19.78
CA SER A 460 -15.09 14.63 -19.12
C SER A 460 -14.18 15.12 -17.99
N THR A 461 -13.68 14.23 -17.14
CA THR A 461 -12.80 14.54 -16.02
C THR A 461 -11.35 14.74 -16.48
N ARG A 462 -10.92 14.01 -17.51
CA ARG A 462 -9.58 14.16 -18.12
C ARG A 462 -9.34 15.56 -18.64
N ALA A 463 -10.32 16.18 -19.29
CA ALA A 463 -10.19 17.55 -19.79
C ALA A 463 -9.80 18.53 -18.66
N VAL A 464 -10.38 18.36 -17.46
CA VAL A 464 -10.03 19.19 -16.28
C VAL A 464 -8.64 18.87 -15.75
N VAL A 465 -8.24 17.59 -15.75
CA VAL A 465 -6.86 17.19 -15.38
C VAL A 465 -5.84 17.78 -16.36
N VAL A 466 -6.10 17.74 -17.67
CA VAL A 466 -5.22 18.34 -18.69
C VAL A 466 -5.13 19.86 -18.49
N ALA A 467 -6.24 20.52 -18.17
CA ALA A 467 -6.29 21.97 -17.97
C ALA A 467 -5.39 22.47 -16.81
N VAL A 468 -5.15 21.66 -15.77
CA VAL A 468 -4.20 22.03 -14.70
C VAL A 468 -2.73 21.80 -15.08
N GLN A 469 -2.46 21.24 -16.26
CA GLN A 469 -1.13 21.01 -16.83
C GLN A 469 -0.18 20.25 -15.89
N PRO A 470 -0.50 19.00 -15.48
CA PRO A 470 0.36 18.20 -14.61
C PRO A 470 1.53 17.56 -15.39
N GLY A 471 1.53 17.65 -16.72
CA GLY A 471 2.47 16.95 -17.62
C GLY A 471 3.94 17.13 -17.23
N ALA A 472 4.40 18.36 -16.99
CA ALA A 472 5.80 18.61 -16.64
C ALA A 472 6.21 17.92 -15.33
N HIS A 473 5.31 17.89 -14.34
CA HIS A 473 5.57 17.30 -13.01
C HIS A 473 5.59 15.77 -13.12
N LEU A 474 4.59 15.19 -13.82
CA LEU A 474 4.54 13.75 -14.07
C LEU A 474 5.75 13.26 -14.88
N VAL A 475 6.21 14.04 -15.86
CA VAL A 475 7.39 13.71 -16.67
C VAL A 475 8.68 13.79 -15.85
N ALA A 476 8.79 14.70 -14.88
CA ALA A 476 9.91 14.70 -13.93
C ALA A 476 9.94 13.41 -13.09
N LEU A 477 8.77 12.90 -12.67
CA LEU A 477 8.64 11.67 -11.90
C LEU A 477 8.93 10.39 -12.70
N LEU A 478 9.06 10.46 -14.03
CA LEU A 478 9.54 9.34 -14.84
C LEU A 478 11.00 8.98 -14.52
N SER A 479 11.74 9.85 -13.84
CA SER A 479 13.11 9.62 -13.37
C SER A 479 13.21 9.53 -11.84
N ASP A 480 12.09 9.28 -11.14
CA ASP A 480 12.08 9.14 -9.68
C ASP A 480 12.92 7.92 -9.23
N ALA A 481 13.53 8.03 -8.05
CA ALA A 481 14.32 6.94 -7.46
C ALA A 481 13.45 5.74 -7.06
N ASN A 482 12.17 5.98 -6.72
CA ASN A 482 11.23 4.94 -6.38
C ASN A 482 10.47 4.45 -7.62
N VAL A 483 10.72 3.18 -7.98
CA VAL A 483 10.09 2.53 -9.15
C VAL A 483 8.56 2.54 -9.09
N ASN A 484 7.95 2.49 -7.91
CA ASN A 484 6.50 2.53 -7.78
C ASN A 484 5.94 3.91 -8.18
N VAL A 485 6.65 4.99 -7.85
CA VAL A 485 6.30 6.35 -8.28
C VAL A 485 6.41 6.46 -9.80
N VAL A 486 7.46 5.89 -10.41
CA VAL A 486 7.62 5.83 -11.88
C VAL A 486 6.45 5.08 -12.52
N LYS A 487 6.02 3.93 -11.97
CA LYS A 487 4.85 3.18 -12.46
C LYS A 487 3.58 4.04 -12.41
N GLY A 488 3.34 4.71 -11.28
CA GLY A 488 2.20 5.61 -11.11
C GLY A 488 2.23 6.78 -12.11
N ALA A 489 3.39 7.40 -12.30
CA ALA A 489 3.57 8.50 -13.24
C ALA A 489 3.33 8.06 -14.69
N CYS A 490 3.88 6.92 -15.12
CA CYS A 490 3.59 6.36 -16.44
C CYS A 490 2.09 6.09 -16.63
N TYR A 491 1.42 5.55 -15.61
CA TYR A 491 -0.01 5.26 -15.67
C TYR A 491 -0.86 6.54 -15.80
N ALA A 492 -0.52 7.58 -15.04
CA ALA A 492 -1.16 8.89 -15.14
C ALA A 492 -0.97 9.53 -16.52
N VAL A 493 0.27 9.53 -17.03
CA VAL A 493 0.59 10.05 -18.37
C VAL A 493 -0.16 9.26 -19.45
N SER A 494 -0.24 7.93 -19.33
CA SER A 494 -0.99 7.08 -20.27
C SER A 494 -2.46 7.51 -20.40
N HIS A 495 -3.13 7.77 -19.29
CA HIS A 495 -4.54 8.19 -19.30
C HIS A 495 -4.73 9.63 -19.76
N ILE A 496 -3.82 10.53 -19.42
CA ILE A 496 -3.81 11.91 -19.93
C ILE A 496 -3.65 11.92 -21.46
N CYS A 497 -2.79 11.08 -22.03
CA CYS A 497 -2.51 11.02 -23.46
C CYS A 497 -3.58 10.28 -24.29
N CYS A 498 -4.73 9.95 -23.73
CA CYS A 498 -5.81 9.30 -24.47
C CYS A 498 -6.49 10.23 -25.49
N ASP A 499 -6.38 11.55 -25.31
CA ASP A 499 -6.88 12.56 -26.25
C ASP A 499 -5.74 13.42 -26.80
N LEU A 500 -6.06 14.17 -27.86
CA LEU A 500 -5.10 14.99 -28.58
C LEU A 500 -4.53 16.10 -27.70
N ASP A 501 -5.36 16.77 -26.90
CA ASP A 501 -4.94 17.89 -26.06
C ASP A 501 -3.96 17.42 -24.98
N GLY A 502 -4.27 16.31 -24.28
CA GLY A 502 -3.38 15.73 -23.29
C GLY A 502 -2.10 15.17 -23.90
N ALA A 503 -2.19 14.48 -25.05
CA ALA A 503 -1.00 13.99 -25.76
C ALA A 503 -0.08 15.15 -26.20
N THR A 504 -0.65 16.25 -26.70
CA THR A 504 0.11 17.44 -27.11
C THR A 504 0.79 18.08 -25.92
N ALA A 505 0.07 18.32 -24.82
CA ALA A 505 0.62 18.89 -23.59
C ALA A 505 1.77 18.05 -23.00
N VAL A 506 1.69 16.72 -23.07
CA VAL A 506 2.76 15.81 -22.61
C VAL A 506 3.95 15.77 -23.57
N VAL A 507 3.73 15.86 -24.89
CA VAL A 507 4.85 15.94 -25.85
C VAL A 507 5.66 17.23 -25.65
N GLU A 508 5.00 18.36 -25.42
CA GLU A 508 5.63 19.66 -25.23
C GLU A 508 6.56 19.71 -24.01
N THR A 509 6.35 18.86 -23.00
CA THR A 509 7.24 18.75 -21.83
C THR A 509 8.49 17.89 -22.12
N GLY A 510 8.62 17.35 -23.33
CA GLY A 510 9.68 16.44 -23.73
C GLY A 510 9.53 15.04 -23.14
N ALA A 511 8.32 14.55 -22.89
CA ALA A 511 8.11 13.18 -22.41
C ALA A 511 8.75 12.08 -23.28
N PRO A 512 8.73 12.13 -24.64
CA PRO A 512 9.23 11.05 -25.48
C PRO A 512 10.67 10.62 -25.18
N ARG A 513 11.57 11.55 -24.83
CA ARG A 513 12.98 11.22 -24.50
C ARG A 513 13.11 10.41 -23.21
N PHE A 514 12.34 10.73 -22.17
CA PHE A 514 12.35 9.99 -20.91
C PHE A 514 11.71 8.61 -21.08
N LEU A 515 10.58 8.56 -21.81
CA LEU A 515 9.91 7.29 -22.10
C LEU A 515 10.81 6.33 -22.90
N LYS A 516 11.61 6.85 -23.85
CA LYS A 516 12.64 6.06 -24.54
C LYS A 516 13.65 5.46 -23.56
N GLN A 517 14.14 6.23 -22.58
CA GLN A 517 15.06 5.72 -21.56
C GLN A 517 14.40 4.64 -20.70
N LEU A 518 13.12 4.81 -20.35
CA LEU A 518 12.39 3.81 -19.55
C LEU A 518 12.18 2.46 -20.25
N LEU A 519 12.32 2.38 -21.58
CA LEU A 519 12.36 1.10 -22.30
C LEU A 519 13.57 0.23 -21.90
N GLU A 520 14.57 0.79 -21.24
CA GLU A 520 15.78 0.11 -20.73
C GLU A 520 15.68 -0.20 -19.22
N SER A 521 14.57 0.14 -18.56
CA SER A 521 14.36 -0.15 -17.14
C SER A 521 14.50 -1.65 -16.85
N GLN A 522 15.05 -1.99 -15.68
CA GLN A 522 15.08 -3.37 -15.20
C GLN A 522 13.69 -3.88 -14.78
N ASP A 523 12.79 -2.96 -14.42
CA ASP A 523 11.42 -3.29 -14.03
C ASP A 523 10.52 -3.48 -15.27
N GLU A 524 9.88 -4.65 -15.35
CA GLU A 524 9.07 -5.08 -16.49
C GLU A 524 7.79 -4.25 -16.68
N ASP A 525 7.16 -3.81 -15.59
CA ASP A 525 5.95 -2.98 -15.66
C ASP A 525 6.30 -1.58 -16.16
N VAL A 526 7.45 -1.03 -15.75
CA VAL A 526 7.94 0.25 -16.25
C VAL A 526 8.20 0.18 -17.75
N ARG A 527 8.88 -0.89 -18.24
CA ARG A 527 9.08 -1.09 -19.69
C ARG A 527 7.75 -1.21 -20.43
N THR A 528 6.83 -2.02 -19.90
CA THR A 528 5.49 -2.21 -20.47
C THR A 528 4.74 -0.89 -20.57
N ASN A 529 4.68 -0.13 -19.48
CA ASN A 529 3.97 1.15 -19.43
C ASN A 529 4.61 2.19 -20.35
N ALA A 530 5.94 2.25 -20.43
CA ALA A 530 6.64 3.14 -21.35
C ALA A 530 6.27 2.86 -22.82
N CYS A 531 6.18 1.58 -23.22
CA CYS A 531 5.69 1.20 -24.55
C CYS A 531 4.26 1.71 -24.79
N TRP A 532 3.34 1.47 -23.85
CA TRP A 532 1.95 1.94 -23.98
C TRP A 532 1.85 3.45 -24.12
N VAL A 533 2.58 4.21 -23.30
CA VAL A 533 2.57 5.68 -23.37
C VAL A 533 3.15 6.17 -24.70
N LEU A 534 4.27 5.61 -25.17
CA LEU A 534 4.83 5.96 -26.49
C LEU A 534 3.84 5.67 -27.62
N GLY A 535 3.12 4.55 -27.56
CA GLY A 535 2.08 4.23 -28.52
C GLY A 535 0.93 5.23 -28.51
N ARG A 536 0.46 5.65 -27.33
CA ARG A 536 -0.59 6.68 -27.21
C ARG A 536 -0.13 8.03 -27.76
N LEU A 537 1.08 8.45 -27.43
CA LEU A 537 1.67 9.68 -27.98
C LEU A 537 1.85 9.58 -29.51
N ALA A 538 2.14 8.41 -30.05
CA ALA A 538 2.26 8.18 -31.49
C ALA A 538 0.91 8.02 -32.21
N PHE A 539 -0.22 7.96 -31.50
CA PHE A 539 -1.52 7.72 -32.12
C PHE A 539 -1.94 8.86 -33.05
N HIS A 540 -1.85 10.11 -32.58
CA HIS A 540 -2.19 11.30 -33.34
C HIS A 540 -1.02 11.76 -34.22
N SER A 541 -1.32 12.26 -35.42
CA SER A 541 -0.29 12.64 -36.40
C SER A 541 0.61 13.78 -35.91
N SER A 542 0.05 14.80 -35.25
CA SER A 542 0.80 15.96 -34.76
C SER A 542 1.83 15.61 -33.68
N THR A 543 1.52 14.65 -32.81
CA THR A 543 2.39 14.22 -31.70
C THR A 543 3.36 13.11 -32.12
N ARG A 544 3.01 12.32 -33.15
CA ARG A 544 3.85 11.21 -33.63
C ARG A 544 5.21 11.67 -34.14
N THR A 545 5.29 12.81 -34.83
CA THR A 545 6.57 13.34 -35.33
C THR A 545 7.58 13.54 -34.20
N ALA A 546 7.14 14.03 -33.03
CA ALA A 546 8.02 14.19 -31.87
C ALA A 546 8.46 12.84 -31.27
N VAL A 547 7.59 11.82 -31.30
CA VAL A 547 7.95 10.45 -30.88
C VAL A 547 8.96 9.83 -31.84
N ILE A 548 8.81 10.01 -33.15
CA ILE A 548 9.75 9.51 -34.16
C ILE A 548 11.11 10.21 -34.01
N ALA A 549 11.12 11.52 -33.75
CA ALA A 549 12.34 12.32 -33.63
C ALA A 549 13.28 11.84 -32.51
N VAL A 550 12.76 11.25 -31.42
CA VAL A 550 13.62 10.67 -30.37
C VAL A 550 14.16 9.28 -30.71
N GLN A 551 13.76 8.70 -31.85
CA GLN A 551 14.21 7.40 -32.36
C GLN A 551 14.07 6.24 -31.34
N PRO A 552 12.84 5.91 -30.89
CA PRO A 552 12.62 4.79 -29.98
C PRO A 552 12.69 3.42 -30.68
N GLY A 553 12.68 3.41 -32.03
CA GLY A 553 12.61 2.22 -32.88
C GLY A 553 13.57 1.08 -32.50
N PRO A 554 14.90 1.29 -32.40
CA PRO A 554 15.84 0.21 -32.11
C PRO A 554 15.52 -0.53 -30.82
N ARG A 555 15.15 0.22 -29.76
CA ARG A 555 14.82 -0.36 -28.46
C ARG A 555 13.45 -1.03 -28.46
N LEU A 556 12.43 -0.40 -29.06
CA LEU A 556 11.10 -1.01 -29.20
C LEU A 556 11.17 -2.33 -30.00
N VAL A 557 11.98 -2.39 -31.04
CA VAL A 557 12.15 -3.60 -31.87
C VAL A 557 12.91 -4.68 -31.13
N ALA A 558 13.89 -4.34 -30.29
CA ALA A 558 14.51 -5.31 -29.39
C ALA A 558 13.51 -5.93 -28.39
N LEU A 559 12.56 -5.12 -27.88
CA LEU A 559 11.52 -5.58 -26.96
C LEU A 559 10.46 -6.49 -27.61
N LEU A 560 10.41 -6.58 -28.94
CA LEU A 560 9.56 -7.55 -29.65
C LEU A 560 9.97 -9.00 -29.40
N SER A 561 11.18 -9.24 -28.88
CA SER A 561 11.69 -10.58 -28.53
C SER A 561 11.84 -10.78 -27.02
N ASP A 562 11.22 -9.93 -26.20
CA ASP A 562 11.23 -10.07 -24.74
C ASP A 562 10.46 -11.34 -24.31
N SER A 563 10.90 -11.98 -23.23
CA SER A 563 10.23 -13.16 -22.67
C SER A 563 8.87 -12.83 -22.05
N ASN A 564 8.65 -11.60 -21.60
CA ASN A 564 7.38 -11.17 -21.03
C ASN A 564 6.43 -10.70 -22.15
N VAL A 565 5.34 -11.44 -22.36
CA VAL A 565 4.33 -11.15 -23.38
C VAL A 565 3.67 -9.78 -23.22
N ASN A 566 3.56 -9.23 -22.01
CA ASN A 566 2.99 -7.90 -21.80
C ASN A 566 3.88 -6.79 -22.37
N ILE A 567 5.21 -6.96 -22.25
CA ILE A 567 6.19 -6.07 -22.87
C ILE A 567 6.09 -6.17 -24.39
N VAL A 568 6.05 -7.39 -24.93
CA VAL A 568 5.90 -7.63 -26.38
C VAL A 568 4.61 -6.99 -26.90
N ARG A 569 3.48 -7.15 -26.19
CA ARG A 569 2.20 -6.54 -26.55
C ARG A 569 2.29 -5.01 -26.60
N GLY A 570 2.86 -4.40 -25.56
CA GLY A 570 3.08 -2.96 -25.51
C GLY A 570 4.00 -2.46 -26.62
N ALA A 571 5.11 -3.15 -26.86
CA ALA A 571 6.08 -2.79 -27.91
C ALA A 571 5.47 -2.89 -29.30
N CYS A 572 4.74 -3.98 -29.59
CA CYS A 572 3.97 -4.15 -30.82
C CYS A 572 2.96 -3.02 -31.02
N TYR A 573 2.21 -2.65 -29.98
CA TYR A 573 1.26 -1.54 -30.04
C TYR A 573 1.96 -0.21 -30.37
N ALA A 574 3.08 0.09 -29.69
CA ALA A 574 3.86 1.31 -29.93
C ALA A 574 4.39 1.38 -31.37
N VAL A 575 5.03 0.31 -31.84
CA VAL A 575 5.53 0.20 -33.22
C VAL A 575 4.37 0.34 -34.21
N SER A 576 3.22 -0.28 -33.94
CA SER A 576 2.02 -0.16 -34.75
C SER A 576 1.60 1.31 -34.92
N GLN A 577 1.53 2.08 -33.82
CA GLN A 577 1.14 3.50 -33.91
C GLN A 577 2.21 4.36 -34.60
N ILE A 578 3.49 4.07 -34.40
CA ILE A 578 4.60 4.77 -35.08
C ILE A 578 4.55 4.54 -36.60
N CYS A 579 4.29 3.32 -37.06
CA CYS A 579 4.26 2.99 -38.50
C CYS A 579 3.04 3.53 -39.27
N ARG A 580 2.19 4.38 -38.68
CA ARG A 580 1.02 4.93 -39.36
C ARG A 580 1.35 6.02 -40.39
N ASP A 581 2.59 6.48 -40.45
CA ASP A 581 3.10 7.33 -41.52
C ASP A 581 4.42 6.80 -42.09
N LEU A 582 4.82 7.42 -43.20
CA LEU A 582 6.00 7.03 -43.96
C LEU A 582 7.29 7.17 -43.14
N ASP A 583 7.43 8.28 -42.40
CA ASP A 583 8.65 8.55 -41.62
C ASP A 583 8.82 7.50 -40.52
N GLY A 584 7.75 7.19 -39.79
CA GLY A 584 7.75 6.16 -38.77
C GLY A 584 7.94 4.75 -39.35
N ALA A 585 7.29 4.44 -40.47
CA ALA A 585 7.47 3.15 -41.15
C ALA A 585 8.92 2.96 -41.62
N THR A 586 9.53 4.01 -42.18
CA THR A 586 10.93 4.00 -42.63
C THR A 586 11.86 3.78 -41.44
N ALA A 587 11.71 4.58 -40.38
CA ALA A 587 12.51 4.46 -39.16
C ALA A 587 12.41 3.07 -38.52
N VAL A 588 11.24 2.43 -38.54
CA VAL A 588 11.05 1.08 -38.01
C VAL A 588 11.69 0.02 -38.92
N VAL A 589 11.56 0.13 -40.24
CA VAL A 589 12.15 -0.84 -41.19
C VAL A 589 13.67 -0.84 -41.11
N GLU A 590 14.31 0.32 -40.96
CA GLU A 590 15.76 0.47 -40.83
C GLU A 590 16.34 -0.29 -39.62
N THR A 591 15.53 -0.58 -38.61
CA THR A 591 15.95 -1.37 -37.44
C THR A 591 15.86 -2.89 -37.65
N GLY A 592 15.36 -3.32 -38.81
CA GLY A 592 15.14 -4.73 -39.13
C GLY A 592 13.88 -5.32 -38.51
N ALA A 593 12.90 -4.49 -38.14
CA ALA A 593 11.63 -4.92 -37.53
C ALA A 593 10.87 -6.04 -38.28
N PRO A 594 10.81 -6.07 -39.64
CA PRO A 594 10.01 -7.06 -40.36
C PRO A 594 10.32 -8.52 -39.98
N ARG A 595 11.59 -8.85 -39.67
CA ARG A 595 11.98 -10.22 -39.30
C ARG A 595 11.36 -10.67 -37.96
N PHE A 596 11.32 -9.76 -36.98
CA PHE A 596 10.75 -10.03 -35.67
C PHE A 596 9.24 -10.07 -35.74
N LEU A 597 8.63 -9.14 -36.48
CA LEU A 597 7.19 -9.12 -36.70
C LEU A 597 6.69 -10.40 -37.38
N LYS A 598 7.46 -10.94 -38.34
CA LYS A 598 7.16 -12.26 -38.93
C LYS A 598 7.16 -13.38 -37.88
N GLN A 599 8.13 -13.40 -36.96
CA GLN A 599 8.17 -14.40 -35.89
C GLN A 599 6.96 -14.26 -34.96
N LEU A 600 6.55 -13.02 -34.65
CA LEU A 600 5.39 -12.75 -33.79
C LEU A 600 4.05 -13.17 -34.39
N LEU A 601 3.97 -13.46 -35.69
CA LEU A 601 2.79 -14.11 -36.29
C LEU A 601 2.53 -15.51 -35.72
N GLU A 602 3.54 -16.14 -35.11
CA GLU A 602 3.46 -17.46 -34.46
C GLU A 602 3.23 -17.35 -32.94
N SER A 603 3.08 -16.14 -32.39
CA SER A 603 2.84 -15.94 -30.96
C SER A 603 1.58 -16.66 -30.49
N GLN A 604 1.58 -17.21 -29.28
CA GLN A 604 0.36 -17.76 -28.67
C GLN A 604 -0.63 -16.65 -28.26
N ASP A 605 -0.15 -15.42 -28.10
CA ASP A 605 -0.96 -14.26 -27.73
C ASP A 605 -1.66 -13.62 -28.93
N GLU A 606 -2.98 -13.56 -28.87
CA GLU A 606 -3.83 -13.07 -29.97
C GLU A 606 -3.63 -11.58 -30.27
N ASP A 607 -3.42 -10.75 -29.24
CA ASP A 607 -3.18 -9.31 -29.41
C ASP A 607 -1.82 -9.06 -30.07
N VAL A 608 -0.80 -9.84 -29.70
CA VAL A 608 0.51 -9.79 -30.35
C VAL A 608 0.40 -10.20 -31.81
N ARG A 609 -0.27 -11.31 -32.15
CA ARG A 609 -0.50 -11.73 -33.54
C ARG A 609 -1.25 -10.66 -34.33
N THR A 610 -2.34 -10.14 -33.77
CA THR A 610 -3.16 -9.07 -34.38
C THR A 610 -2.31 -7.85 -34.70
N ASN A 611 -1.56 -7.34 -33.71
CA ASN A 611 -0.72 -6.16 -33.91
C ASN A 611 0.41 -6.42 -34.90
N ALA A 612 1.03 -7.60 -34.90
CA ALA A 612 2.07 -7.97 -35.85
C ALA A 612 1.55 -7.91 -37.30
N CYS A 613 0.35 -8.45 -37.56
CA CYS A 613 -0.31 -8.32 -38.86
C CYS A 613 -0.52 -6.86 -39.27
N TRP A 614 -1.09 -6.03 -38.38
CA TRP A 614 -1.30 -4.61 -38.65
C TRP A 614 0.00 -3.85 -38.95
N VAL A 615 1.06 -4.13 -38.20
CA VAL A 615 2.37 -3.48 -38.41
C VAL A 615 2.94 -3.89 -39.76
N LEU A 616 2.95 -5.19 -40.09
CA LEU A 616 3.44 -5.67 -41.40
C LEU A 616 2.66 -5.03 -42.56
N GLY A 617 1.33 -4.92 -42.43
CA GLY A 617 0.51 -4.23 -43.44
C GLY A 617 0.82 -2.75 -43.55
N ARG A 618 1.03 -2.03 -42.43
CA ARG A 618 1.41 -0.61 -42.44
C ARG A 618 2.79 -0.38 -43.05
N LEU A 619 3.74 -1.26 -42.77
CA LEU A 619 5.05 -1.24 -43.41
C LEU A 619 4.97 -1.56 -44.91
N ALA A 620 4.06 -2.44 -45.33
CA ALA A 620 3.85 -2.77 -46.74
C ALA A 620 3.03 -1.72 -47.51
N PHE A 621 2.26 -0.88 -46.81
CA PHE A 621 1.43 0.17 -47.43
C PHE A 621 2.28 1.15 -48.27
N HIS A 622 3.44 1.55 -47.76
CA HIS A 622 4.35 2.44 -48.47
C HIS A 622 5.33 1.66 -49.36
N SER A 623 5.48 2.10 -50.63
CA SER A 623 6.33 1.41 -51.61
C SER A 623 7.80 1.32 -51.19
N SER A 624 8.36 2.35 -50.56
CA SER A 624 9.76 2.39 -50.12
C SER A 624 10.09 1.38 -49.02
N THR A 625 9.12 0.98 -48.20
CA THR A 625 9.29 0.04 -47.09
C THR A 625 8.79 -1.36 -47.42
N ARG A 626 7.92 -1.50 -48.42
CA ARG A 626 7.31 -2.78 -48.83
C ARG A 626 8.33 -3.84 -49.22
N THR A 627 9.37 -3.48 -49.96
CA THR A 627 10.41 -4.43 -50.40
C THR A 627 11.07 -5.13 -49.21
N ALA A 628 11.30 -4.43 -48.10
CA ALA A 628 11.87 -5.02 -46.88
C ALA A 628 10.91 -6.01 -46.20
N VAL A 629 9.60 -5.76 -46.28
CA VAL A 629 8.56 -6.69 -45.78
C VAL A 629 8.49 -7.93 -46.67
N ILE A 630 8.53 -7.77 -48.00
CA ILE A 630 8.53 -8.89 -48.95
C ILE A 630 9.78 -9.77 -48.73
N ALA A 631 10.95 -9.16 -48.54
CA ALA A 631 12.21 -9.87 -48.37
C ALA A 631 12.22 -10.87 -47.19
N VAL A 632 11.46 -10.61 -46.12
CA VAL A 632 11.37 -11.55 -44.99
C VAL A 632 10.37 -12.69 -45.22
N GLN A 633 9.62 -12.67 -46.32
CA GLN A 633 8.67 -13.73 -46.71
C GLN A 633 7.64 -14.07 -45.61
N PRO A 634 6.77 -13.12 -45.21
CA PRO A 634 5.76 -13.36 -44.17
C PRO A 634 4.53 -14.15 -44.70
N GLY A 635 4.40 -14.28 -46.02
CA GLY A 635 3.25 -14.87 -46.72
C GLY A 635 2.72 -16.17 -46.11
N PRO A 636 3.54 -17.22 -45.92
CA PRO A 636 3.05 -18.51 -45.41
C PRO A 636 2.35 -18.42 -44.05
N ARG A 637 2.85 -17.55 -43.16
CA ARG A 637 2.25 -17.34 -41.83
C ARG A 637 1.02 -16.45 -41.89
N LEU A 638 1.07 -15.37 -42.68
CA LEU A 638 -0.11 -14.52 -42.89
C LEU A 638 -1.28 -15.31 -43.49
N VAL A 639 -1.02 -16.20 -44.45
CA VAL A 639 -2.06 -17.04 -45.07
C VAL A 639 -2.60 -18.10 -44.10
N ALA A 640 -1.76 -18.68 -43.24
CA ALA A 640 -2.26 -19.56 -42.17
C ALA A 640 -3.23 -18.82 -41.23
N LEU A 641 -2.93 -17.56 -40.88
CA LEU A 641 -3.78 -16.72 -40.03
C LEU A 641 -5.11 -16.29 -40.69
N LEU A 642 -5.28 -16.45 -42.01
CA LEU A 642 -6.58 -16.25 -42.67
C LEU A 642 -7.64 -17.27 -42.22
N SER A 643 -7.22 -18.39 -41.61
CA SER A 643 -8.11 -19.42 -41.06
C SER A 643 -8.25 -19.34 -39.53
N ASP A 644 -7.73 -18.30 -38.88
CA ASP A 644 -7.83 -18.11 -37.42
C ASP A 644 -9.30 -17.85 -37.01
N SER A 645 -9.69 -18.29 -35.81
CA SER A 645 -11.04 -18.06 -35.30
C SER A 645 -11.25 -16.62 -34.82
N ASN A 646 -10.18 -15.89 -34.51
CA ASN A 646 -10.25 -14.50 -34.09
C ASN A 646 -10.35 -13.56 -35.31
N VAL A 647 -11.50 -12.91 -35.43
CA VAL A 647 -11.80 -11.94 -36.49
C VAL A 647 -10.74 -10.83 -36.62
N ASN A 648 -10.21 -10.31 -35.53
CA ASN A 648 -9.21 -9.22 -35.58
C ASN A 648 -7.88 -9.69 -36.19
N ILE A 649 -7.49 -10.94 -35.94
CA ILE A 649 -6.31 -11.55 -36.54
C ILE A 649 -6.53 -11.73 -38.04
N VAL A 650 -7.68 -12.30 -38.43
CA VAL A 650 -8.05 -12.53 -39.83
C VAL A 650 -8.06 -11.21 -40.61
N ARG A 651 -8.67 -10.16 -40.06
CA ARG A 651 -8.69 -8.83 -40.67
C ARG A 651 -7.31 -8.23 -40.82
N GLY A 652 -6.48 -8.29 -39.76
CA GLY A 652 -5.10 -7.86 -39.83
C GLY A 652 -4.30 -8.63 -40.91
N ALA A 653 -4.50 -9.94 -41.01
CA ALA A 653 -3.85 -10.78 -42.01
C ALA A 653 -4.31 -10.43 -43.44
N CYS A 654 -5.61 -10.22 -43.66
CA CYS A 654 -6.15 -9.75 -44.94
C CYS A 654 -5.56 -8.40 -45.33
N TYR A 655 -5.49 -7.45 -44.39
CA TYR A 655 -4.88 -6.15 -44.62
C TYR A 655 -3.40 -6.28 -45.00
N ALA A 656 -2.62 -7.04 -44.23
CA ALA A 656 -1.20 -7.26 -44.53
C ALA A 656 -0.99 -7.92 -45.90
N VAL A 657 -1.77 -8.95 -46.22
CA VAL A 657 -1.75 -9.61 -47.53
C VAL A 657 -2.05 -8.62 -48.64
N SER A 658 -3.13 -7.84 -48.50
CA SER A 658 -3.53 -6.83 -49.48
C SER A 658 -2.41 -5.83 -49.75
N GLN A 659 -1.78 -5.27 -48.71
CA GLN A 659 -0.71 -4.28 -48.86
C GLN A 659 0.58 -4.86 -49.46
N ILE A 660 0.89 -6.14 -49.18
CA ILE A 660 2.03 -6.83 -49.80
C ILE A 660 1.80 -7.07 -51.30
N CYS A 661 0.55 -7.37 -51.68
CA CYS A 661 0.18 -7.71 -53.07
C CYS A 661 0.12 -6.50 -54.01
N CYS A 662 0.24 -5.27 -53.49
CA CYS A 662 0.35 -4.08 -54.33
C CYS A 662 1.66 -4.02 -55.15
N ASP A 663 2.61 -4.94 -54.91
CA ASP A 663 3.81 -5.17 -55.74
C ASP A 663 3.77 -6.56 -56.36
N LEU A 664 4.31 -6.70 -57.58
CA LEU A 664 4.28 -7.96 -58.33
C LEU A 664 5.01 -9.09 -57.60
N ASP A 665 6.19 -8.83 -57.04
CA ASP A 665 6.98 -9.81 -56.31
C ASP A 665 6.24 -10.29 -55.05
N GLY A 666 5.59 -9.36 -54.35
CA GLY A 666 4.76 -9.65 -53.18
C GLY A 666 3.51 -10.46 -53.53
N ALA A 667 2.80 -10.06 -54.58
CA ALA A 667 1.62 -10.77 -55.08
C ALA A 667 1.97 -12.20 -55.52
N THR A 668 3.08 -12.37 -56.24
CA THR A 668 3.57 -13.69 -56.68
C THR A 668 3.90 -14.57 -55.47
N ALA A 669 4.69 -14.05 -54.52
CA ALA A 669 5.05 -14.79 -53.31
C ALA A 669 3.82 -15.18 -52.48
N VAL A 670 2.81 -14.32 -52.37
CA VAL A 670 1.56 -14.63 -51.65
C VAL A 670 0.73 -15.66 -52.41
N VAL A 671 0.59 -15.57 -53.73
CA VAL A 671 -0.14 -16.57 -54.54
C VAL A 671 0.44 -17.97 -54.36
N GLU A 672 1.77 -18.11 -54.36
CA GLU A 672 2.47 -19.39 -54.20
C GLU A 672 2.13 -20.10 -52.86
N THR A 673 1.66 -19.37 -51.85
CA THR A 673 1.22 -19.93 -50.57
C THR A 673 -0.23 -20.46 -50.58
N GLY A 674 -0.96 -20.29 -51.68
CA GLY A 674 -2.36 -20.71 -51.81
C GLY A 674 -3.38 -19.70 -51.24
N ALA A 675 -2.96 -18.44 -51.02
CA ALA A 675 -3.81 -17.37 -50.48
C ALA A 675 -5.20 -17.23 -51.16
N PRO A 676 -5.32 -17.31 -52.50
CA PRO A 676 -6.61 -17.10 -53.17
C PRO A 676 -7.73 -18.04 -52.66
N ARG A 677 -7.40 -19.29 -52.30
CA ARG A 677 -8.38 -20.26 -51.79
C ARG A 677 -8.96 -19.81 -50.45
N PHE A 678 -8.10 -19.34 -49.54
CA PHE A 678 -8.49 -18.97 -48.18
C PHE A 678 -9.27 -17.66 -48.20
N LEU A 679 -8.82 -16.69 -49.00
CA LEU A 679 -9.54 -15.44 -49.19
C LEU A 679 -10.92 -15.66 -49.82
N LYS A 680 -11.07 -16.61 -50.77
CA LYS A 680 -12.39 -17.02 -51.28
C LYS A 680 -13.30 -17.54 -50.16
N GLN A 681 -12.77 -18.38 -49.26
CA GLN A 681 -13.56 -18.91 -48.13
C GLN A 681 -14.05 -17.78 -47.21
N LEU A 682 -13.21 -16.76 -46.97
CA LEU A 682 -13.57 -15.62 -46.13
C LEU A 682 -14.70 -14.74 -46.70
N LEU A 683 -15.00 -14.84 -48.00
CA LEU A 683 -16.17 -14.19 -48.60
C LEU A 683 -17.51 -14.73 -48.03
N GLU A 684 -17.49 -15.92 -47.42
CA GLU A 684 -18.64 -16.53 -46.74
C GLU A 684 -18.70 -16.20 -45.24
N SER A 685 -17.76 -15.37 -44.74
CA SER A 685 -17.75 -14.96 -43.33
C SER A 685 -19.05 -14.25 -42.94
N GLN A 686 -19.52 -14.50 -41.72
CA GLN A 686 -20.65 -13.75 -41.14
C GLN A 686 -20.24 -12.31 -40.80
N ASP A 687 -18.96 -12.07 -40.53
CA ASP A 687 -18.43 -10.74 -40.26
C ASP A 687 -18.23 -9.93 -41.55
N GLU A 688 -18.94 -8.81 -41.64
CA GLU A 688 -18.90 -7.90 -42.79
C GLU A 688 -17.53 -7.25 -43.02
N ASN A 689 -16.76 -7.02 -41.97
CA ASN A 689 -15.42 -6.43 -42.12
C ASN A 689 -14.44 -7.47 -42.66
N VAL A 690 -14.55 -8.73 -42.22
CA VAL A 690 -13.78 -9.85 -42.82
C VAL A 690 -14.13 -10.02 -44.29
N ARG A 691 -15.42 -9.99 -44.65
CA ARG A 691 -15.82 -10.05 -46.08
C ARG A 691 -15.23 -8.89 -46.87
N THR A 692 -15.29 -7.67 -46.32
CA THR A 692 -14.72 -6.46 -46.93
C THR A 692 -13.22 -6.63 -47.17
N ASP A 693 -12.46 -6.95 -46.12
CA ASP A 693 -11.00 -7.07 -46.16
C ASP A 693 -10.55 -8.20 -47.10
N ALA A 694 -11.30 -9.32 -47.15
CA ALA A 694 -11.06 -10.42 -48.08
C ALA A 694 -11.30 -10.03 -49.55
N CYS A 695 -12.35 -9.23 -49.84
CA CYS A 695 -12.59 -8.72 -51.18
C CYS A 695 -11.43 -7.82 -51.65
N TRP A 696 -10.98 -6.89 -50.80
CA TRP A 696 -9.83 -6.03 -51.13
C TRP A 696 -8.57 -6.85 -51.40
N ALA A 697 -8.26 -7.82 -50.54
CA ALA A 697 -7.09 -8.69 -50.72
C ALA A 697 -7.15 -9.52 -52.02
N LEU A 698 -8.33 -10.07 -52.38
CA LEU A 698 -8.51 -10.76 -53.67
C LEU A 698 -8.36 -9.82 -54.87
N GLY A 699 -8.87 -8.59 -54.74
CA GLY A 699 -8.72 -7.56 -55.77
C GLY A 699 -7.26 -7.21 -56.02
N GLU A 700 -6.48 -6.96 -54.96
CA GLU A 700 -5.04 -6.67 -55.07
C GLU A 700 -4.28 -7.84 -55.73
N LEU A 701 -4.58 -9.09 -55.35
CA LEU A 701 -3.99 -10.27 -55.99
C LEU A 701 -4.32 -10.39 -57.48
N ALA A 702 -5.47 -9.85 -57.92
CA ALA A 702 -5.91 -9.88 -59.30
C ALA A 702 -5.40 -8.69 -60.14
N VAL A 703 -4.67 -7.73 -59.56
CA VAL A 703 -4.17 -6.54 -60.27
C VAL A 703 -3.22 -6.96 -61.40
N HIS A 704 -2.25 -7.84 -61.11
CA HIS A 704 -1.23 -8.30 -62.07
C HIS A 704 -1.72 -9.53 -62.85
N SER A 705 -1.45 -9.57 -64.16
CA SER A 705 -1.92 -10.66 -65.03
C SER A 705 -1.39 -12.04 -64.63
N SER A 706 -0.13 -12.14 -64.20
CA SER A 706 0.49 -13.41 -63.78
C SER A 706 -0.13 -14.02 -62.53
N THR A 707 -0.62 -13.20 -61.60
CA THR A 707 -1.25 -13.66 -60.35
C THR A 707 -2.77 -13.79 -60.48
N ARG A 708 -3.40 -13.02 -61.39
CA ARG A 708 -4.83 -13.07 -61.67
C ARG A 708 -5.31 -14.46 -62.07
N VAL A 709 -4.53 -15.18 -62.87
CA VAL A 709 -4.87 -16.56 -63.30
C VAL A 709 -5.12 -17.47 -62.10
N ALA A 710 -4.32 -17.35 -61.03
CA ALA A 710 -4.52 -18.13 -59.80
C ALA A 710 -5.76 -17.71 -59.02
N VAL A 711 -6.11 -16.42 -59.05
CA VAL A 711 -7.37 -15.90 -58.45
C VAL A 711 -8.58 -16.41 -59.23
N VAL A 712 -8.53 -16.41 -60.56
CA VAL A 712 -9.61 -16.93 -61.42
C VAL A 712 -9.78 -18.44 -61.21
N ALA A 713 -8.68 -19.18 -61.08
CA ALA A 713 -8.69 -20.64 -60.91
C ALA A 713 -9.46 -21.10 -59.66
N VAL A 714 -9.49 -20.29 -58.58
CA VAL A 714 -10.29 -20.63 -57.38
C VAL A 714 -11.77 -20.30 -57.54
N GLN A 715 -12.20 -19.68 -58.64
CA GLN A 715 -13.59 -19.34 -58.97
C GLN A 715 -14.31 -18.53 -57.87
N PRO A 716 -13.82 -17.33 -57.50
CA PRO A 716 -14.48 -16.48 -56.50
C PRO A 716 -15.70 -15.72 -57.08
N GLY A 717 -15.85 -15.70 -58.41
CA GLY A 717 -16.79 -14.85 -59.14
C GLY A 717 -18.23 -14.94 -58.65
N ALA A 718 -18.79 -16.14 -58.49
CA ALA A 718 -20.20 -16.30 -58.09
C ALA A 718 -20.49 -15.65 -56.73
N ARG A 719 -19.58 -15.83 -55.76
CA ARG A 719 -19.73 -15.24 -54.44
C ARG A 719 -19.49 -13.73 -54.46
N LEU A 720 -18.46 -13.26 -55.16
CA LEU A 720 -18.21 -11.82 -55.31
C LEU A 720 -19.39 -11.09 -55.96
N VAL A 721 -20.02 -11.69 -56.97
CA VAL A 721 -21.22 -11.14 -57.63
C VAL A 721 -22.41 -11.09 -56.68
N ALA A 722 -22.62 -12.14 -55.87
CA ALA A 722 -23.66 -12.11 -54.83
C ALA A 722 -23.43 -11.00 -53.78
N LEU A 723 -22.16 -10.71 -53.44
CA LEU A 723 -21.82 -9.63 -52.50
C LEU A 723 -22.06 -8.22 -53.06
N LEU A 724 -22.33 -8.06 -54.37
CA LEU A 724 -22.68 -6.75 -54.95
C LEU A 724 -24.03 -6.21 -54.43
N SER A 725 -24.89 -7.10 -53.93
CA SER A 725 -26.14 -6.76 -53.25
C SER A 725 -26.06 -6.83 -51.71
N ASP A 726 -24.86 -6.91 -51.13
CA ASP A 726 -24.71 -6.92 -49.67
C ASP A 726 -25.29 -5.63 -49.05
N ALA A 727 -25.87 -5.75 -47.86
CA ALA A 727 -26.43 -4.62 -47.13
C ALA A 727 -25.34 -3.59 -46.79
N ASN A 728 -24.12 -4.05 -46.49
CA ASN A 728 -23.00 -3.18 -46.15
C ASN A 728 -22.31 -2.62 -47.42
N VAL A 729 -22.32 -1.30 -47.55
CA VAL A 729 -21.70 -0.60 -48.68
C VAL A 729 -20.19 -0.83 -48.81
N ASN A 730 -19.47 -1.08 -47.73
CA ASN A 730 -18.03 -1.35 -47.76
C ASN A 730 -17.74 -2.73 -48.35
N VAL A 731 -18.57 -3.73 -48.04
CA VAL A 731 -18.50 -5.05 -48.68
C VAL A 731 -18.76 -4.92 -50.18
N VAL A 732 -19.79 -4.16 -50.57
CA VAL A 732 -20.09 -3.89 -51.99
C VAL A 732 -18.92 -3.20 -52.69
N LYS A 733 -18.30 -2.18 -52.07
CA LYS A 733 -17.12 -1.50 -52.63
C LYS A 733 -15.97 -2.47 -52.86
N GLY A 734 -15.66 -3.31 -51.86
CA GLY A 734 -14.62 -4.32 -51.97
C GLY A 734 -14.92 -5.34 -53.07
N ALA A 735 -16.17 -5.84 -53.13
CA ALA A 735 -16.61 -6.79 -54.14
C ALA A 735 -16.53 -6.20 -55.55
N CYS A 736 -17.00 -4.96 -55.75
CA CYS A 736 -16.87 -4.23 -57.00
C CYS A 736 -15.40 -4.09 -57.42
N TYR A 737 -14.52 -3.73 -56.48
CA TYR A 737 -13.09 -3.64 -56.74
C TYR A 737 -12.54 -5.00 -57.20
N ALA A 738 -12.77 -6.07 -56.45
CA ALA A 738 -12.29 -7.41 -56.78
C ALA A 738 -12.77 -7.89 -58.16
N VAL A 739 -14.07 -7.74 -58.45
CA VAL A 739 -14.63 -8.11 -59.77
C VAL A 739 -13.98 -7.28 -60.87
N SER A 740 -13.83 -5.97 -60.68
CA SER A 740 -13.20 -5.11 -61.69
C SER A 740 -11.75 -5.49 -62.00
N GLN A 741 -10.99 -5.96 -61.00
CA GLN A 741 -9.61 -6.43 -61.21
C GLN A 741 -9.57 -7.80 -61.91
N ILE A 742 -10.49 -8.71 -61.55
CA ILE A 742 -10.61 -10.03 -62.18
C ILE A 742 -11.01 -9.90 -63.66
N CYS A 743 -11.92 -8.98 -64.01
CA CYS A 743 -12.38 -8.81 -65.38
C CYS A 743 -11.41 -8.05 -66.29
N ARG A 744 -10.19 -7.74 -65.84
CA ARG A 744 -9.19 -7.04 -66.68
C ARG A 744 -8.60 -7.88 -67.81
N ASP A 745 -8.85 -9.20 -67.83
CA ASP A 745 -8.54 -10.06 -68.97
C ASP A 745 -9.73 -10.92 -69.37
N GLN A 746 -9.62 -11.51 -70.56
CA GLN A 746 -10.68 -12.28 -71.18
C GLN A 746 -11.07 -13.52 -70.36
N ASP A 747 -10.09 -14.21 -69.77
CA ASP A 747 -10.34 -15.41 -68.97
C ASP A 747 -11.11 -15.08 -67.68
N GLY A 748 -10.71 -14.02 -66.96
CA GLY A 748 -11.41 -13.56 -65.78
C GLY A 748 -12.78 -12.95 -66.08
N ALA A 749 -12.91 -12.21 -67.19
CA ALA A 749 -14.19 -11.69 -67.66
C ALA A 749 -15.17 -12.83 -67.99
N THR A 750 -14.71 -13.85 -68.73
CA THR A 750 -15.51 -15.05 -69.05
C THR A 750 -15.97 -15.76 -67.78
N ALA A 751 -15.05 -15.99 -66.85
CA ALA A 751 -15.34 -16.66 -65.58
C ALA A 751 -16.38 -15.89 -64.73
N VAL A 752 -16.41 -14.56 -64.79
CA VAL A 752 -17.42 -13.75 -64.08
C VAL A 752 -18.74 -13.72 -64.86
N VAL A 753 -18.72 -13.63 -66.20
CA VAL A 753 -19.94 -13.64 -67.04
C VAL A 753 -20.74 -14.93 -66.86
N GLU A 754 -20.07 -16.08 -66.80
CA GLU A 754 -20.69 -17.40 -66.61
C GLU A 754 -21.47 -17.51 -65.28
N THR A 755 -21.21 -16.63 -64.31
CA THR A 755 -21.95 -16.59 -63.04
C THR A 755 -23.31 -15.88 -63.14
N GLY A 756 -23.61 -15.25 -64.29
CA GLY A 756 -24.81 -14.43 -64.49
C GLY A 756 -24.64 -12.94 -64.11
N ALA A 757 -23.40 -12.50 -63.85
CA ALA A 757 -23.09 -11.14 -63.41
C ALA A 757 -23.69 -10.01 -64.28
N PRO A 758 -23.69 -10.08 -65.64
CA PRO A 758 -24.23 -8.99 -66.46
C PRO A 758 -25.73 -8.74 -66.23
N ARG A 759 -26.53 -9.80 -66.05
CA ARG A 759 -27.97 -9.66 -65.76
C ARG A 759 -28.20 -9.08 -64.36
N PHE A 760 -27.42 -9.53 -63.39
CA PHE A 760 -27.50 -9.07 -62.01
C PHE A 760 -27.10 -7.60 -61.87
N LEU A 761 -25.99 -7.18 -62.51
CA LEU A 761 -25.54 -5.80 -62.54
C LEU A 761 -26.54 -4.87 -63.24
N LYS A 762 -27.17 -5.32 -64.32
CA LYS A 762 -28.24 -4.56 -64.99
C LYS A 762 -29.42 -4.30 -64.05
N GLN A 763 -29.87 -5.31 -63.30
CA GLN A 763 -30.93 -5.16 -62.30
C GLN A 763 -30.54 -4.19 -61.18
N LEU A 764 -29.28 -4.22 -60.72
CA LEU A 764 -28.76 -3.29 -59.71
C LEU A 764 -28.59 -1.86 -60.23
N LEU A 765 -28.33 -1.66 -61.53
CA LEU A 765 -28.27 -0.33 -62.14
C LEU A 765 -29.68 0.26 -62.38
N GLU A 766 -30.67 -0.60 -62.61
CA GLU A 766 -32.08 -0.22 -62.78
C GLU A 766 -32.81 0.08 -61.45
N SER A 767 -32.28 -0.36 -60.31
CA SER A 767 -32.89 -0.18 -58.98
C SER A 767 -32.79 1.25 -58.39
N GLN A 768 -32.20 2.20 -59.12
CA GLN A 768 -32.07 3.63 -58.74
C GLN A 768 -31.39 3.91 -57.37
N ASP A 769 -30.50 3.03 -56.89
CA ASP A 769 -29.63 3.38 -55.75
C ASP A 769 -28.51 4.34 -56.20
N GLU A 770 -28.80 5.65 -56.16
CA GLU A 770 -27.88 6.72 -56.59
C GLU A 770 -26.50 6.64 -55.90
N ASN A 771 -26.45 6.15 -54.66
CA ASN A 771 -25.21 6.05 -53.89
C ASN A 771 -24.30 4.91 -54.38
N ARG A 772 -24.86 3.87 -55.01
CA ARG A 772 -24.12 2.70 -55.48
C ARG A 772 -23.96 2.65 -57.00
N TRP A 773 -24.73 3.44 -57.75
CA TRP A 773 -24.70 3.50 -59.21
C TRP A 773 -23.29 3.71 -59.80
N SER A 774 -22.50 4.61 -59.19
CA SER A 774 -21.13 4.89 -59.64
C SER A 774 -20.16 3.71 -59.47
N LEU A 775 -20.44 2.81 -58.52
CA LEU A 775 -19.66 1.59 -58.29
C LEU A 775 -20.05 0.51 -59.30
N TYR A 776 -21.36 0.28 -59.48
CA TYR A 776 -21.88 -0.73 -60.40
C TYR A 776 -21.56 -0.42 -61.87
N SER A 777 -21.59 0.86 -62.26
CA SER A 777 -21.27 1.29 -63.63
C SER A 777 -19.82 0.99 -64.03
N ARG A 778 -18.87 1.11 -63.09
CA ARG A 778 -17.45 0.75 -63.34
C ARG A 778 -17.28 -0.74 -63.58
N VAL A 779 -17.91 -1.58 -62.76
CA VAL A 779 -17.86 -3.04 -62.92
C VAL A 779 -18.53 -3.47 -64.22
N HIS A 780 -19.69 -2.87 -64.54
CA HIS A 780 -20.41 -3.14 -65.78
C HIS A 780 -19.60 -2.73 -67.02
N ALA A 781 -18.89 -1.60 -66.97
CA ALA A 781 -17.99 -1.18 -68.05
C ALA A 781 -16.83 -2.17 -68.24
N SER A 782 -16.20 -2.63 -67.16
CA SER A 782 -15.11 -3.63 -67.22
C SER A 782 -15.55 -5.01 -67.74
N LEU A 783 -16.83 -5.36 -67.63
CA LEU A 783 -17.38 -6.60 -68.19
C LEU A 783 -17.75 -6.50 -69.67
N LEU A 784 -17.96 -5.28 -70.18
CA LEU A 784 -18.33 -5.03 -71.57
C LEU A 784 -17.13 -4.72 -72.48
N SER A 785 -16.07 -4.15 -71.90
CA SER A 785 -14.76 -3.95 -72.55
C SER A 785 -14.01 -5.26 -72.65
#